data_AF-A0A1A8H744-F1
#
_entry.id   AF-A0A1A8H744-F1
#
_cell.length_a   1.000
_cell.length_b   1.000
_cell.length_c   1.000
_cell.angle_alpha   90.00
_cell.angle_beta   90.00
_cell.angle_gamma   90.00
#
_symmetry.space_group_name_H-M   'P 1'
#
loop_
_entity.id
_entity.type
_entity.pdbx_description
1 polymer ?
#
loop_
_entity_poly.entity_id
_entity_poly.type
_entity_poly.pdbx_seq_one_letter_code
_entity_poly.pdbx_strand_id
1 'polypeptide(L)'
;MFPTGLSSPNPPPPPTQETKPADVKNDSGNITSTKKRKINGSEREDTSDTISSSPPKTLNSSSSSCSPTSLHIQKKLRFEDSVDFIGLDVKMAEEAAAAAASCSNNKSKAMFLAGGVGHHANGLTKTAGSATFSSSKPGAAKKLVIKNFREKPKLPENYTQETWQKLKEAVEAIQNSTSIKYNLEELYQAVENLCSHKISAKLYKQLRAVCEDHIKAQINQFREDALDSVLFLKKIDTCWQDHCRQMIMIRSIFLFLDRTYVLQNSMLPSIWDMGLELFRFYIISDLKVQSKTIDGILLLIERERNGEAIDRSLLRSLLSMLSDLQIYQDSFELRFLEETNRLYAAEGQRLMQEREMPEYLHHVNKRLEEEADRVITYLDQSTQKALIATVEKQLLGEHLTAVLQKGLTHLLDENRIQDLSLLYQLFSRVRGGVQVLLQQWIEYIKAFGSTIVINPEKDKTMVQELLDFKDKVDHIIDVCFLKNEKFVNAMKEAFETFINKRPNKPAELIAKHVDSKLRAGNKEATDEELEKMLDKIMIIFRFIYGKDVFEAFYKKDLAKRLLVGKSASVDAEKSMLSKLKHECGAAFTSKLEGMFKDMELSKDIMVQFKQHMQCQNIPGNIELTVNILTMG
;
A
#
# COMPACT_ATOMS: atom_id res chain seq x y z
N MET A 1 -25.11 -40.22 -21.74
CA MET A 1 -25.09 -40.85 -23.09
C MET A 1 -24.51 -39.84 -24.07
N PHE A 2 -23.70 -40.31 -25.02
CA PHE A 2 -23.11 -39.62 -26.17
C PHE A 2 -22.82 -40.71 -27.24
N PRO A 3 -22.48 -40.39 -28.51
CA PRO A 3 -22.47 -39.09 -29.19
C PRO A 3 -23.86 -38.85 -29.83
N THR A 4 -24.16 -38.36 -31.05
CA THR A 4 -23.44 -37.89 -32.27
C THR A 4 -24.43 -37.02 -33.07
N GLY A 5 -24.07 -36.14 -34.00
CA GLY A 5 -22.78 -35.64 -34.50
C GLY A 5 -23.01 -34.57 -35.59
N LEU A 6 -22.04 -33.69 -35.84
CA LEU A 6 -22.10 -32.67 -36.90
C LEU A 6 -20.86 -32.76 -37.81
N SER A 7 -21.02 -32.40 -39.09
CA SER A 7 -20.02 -32.63 -40.15
C SER A 7 -19.46 -31.33 -40.74
N SER A 8 -18.19 -31.38 -41.12
CA SER A 8 -17.44 -30.40 -41.92
C SER A 8 -16.08 -31.02 -42.31
N PRO A 9 -15.31 -30.47 -43.27
CA PRO A 9 -15.52 -29.26 -44.07
C PRO A 9 -15.52 -29.53 -45.60
N ASN A 10 -15.58 -28.46 -46.41
CA ASN A 10 -14.98 -28.44 -47.76
C ASN A 10 -14.55 -27.00 -48.14
N PRO A 11 -13.59 -26.80 -49.08
CA PRO A 11 -12.83 -25.55 -49.21
C PRO A 11 -13.39 -24.54 -50.25
N PRO A 12 -12.94 -23.26 -50.21
CA PRO A 12 -13.31 -22.23 -51.18
C PRO A 12 -12.47 -22.25 -52.49
N PRO A 13 -13.01 -21.72 -53.61
CA PRO A 13 -12.31 -21.56 -54.90
C PRO A 13 -11.41 -20.30 -54.99
N PRO A 14 -10.53 -20.18 -56.02
CA PRO A 14 -9.43 -19.20 -56.06
C PRO A 14 -9.80 -17.81 -56.65
N PRO A 15 -8.95 -16.78 -56.46
CA PRO A 15 -9.18 -15.42 -56.96
C PRO A 15 -8.85 -15.22 -58.46
N THR A 16 -9.60 -14.33 -59.11
CA THR A 16 -9.36 -13.86 -60.49
C THR A 16 -8.31 -12.75 -60.57
N GLN A 17 -7.72 -12.58 -61.76
CA GLN A 17 -6.60 -11.68 -62.05
C GLN A 17 -6.99 -10.60 -63.11
N GLU A 18 -6.10 -9.64 -63.35
CA GLU A 18 -6.19 -8.55 -64.36
C GLU A 18 -7.16 -7.39 -64.03
N THR A 19 -7.00 -6.15 -64.50
CA THR A 19 -6.13 -5.63 -65.60
C THR A 19 -5.56 -4.22 -65.28
N LYS A 20 -4.48 -3.79 -65.97
CA LYS A 20 -4.02 -2.38 -66.06
C LYS A 20 -4.64 -1.68 -67.29
N PRO A 21 -4.72 -0.34 -67.31
CA PRO A 21 -3.71 0.51 -68.00
C PRO A 21 -3.23 1.70 -67.11
N ALA A 22 -2.09 2.39 -67.28
CA ALA A 22 -1.26 2.79 -68.43
C ALA A 22 -1.82 3.98 -69.25
N ASP A 23 -1.06 4.97 -69.76
CA ASP A 23 0.28 5.52 -69.42
C ASP A 23 0.44 6.88 -70.17
N VAL A 24 0.93 7.96 -69.54
CA VAL A 24 1.22 9.26 -70.21
C VAL A 24 2.42 9.96 -69.55
N LYS A 25 3.29 10.57 -70.36
CA LYS A 25 4.63 11.08 -70.00
C LYS A 25 4.78 12.62 -70.04
N ASN A 26 6.01 13.06 -69.76
CA ASN A 26 6.65 14.36 -70.09
C ASN A 26 6.26 15.56 -69.18
N ASP A 27 7.14 16.53 -68.88
CA ASP A 27 8.58 16.67 -69.21
C ASP A 27 9.40 17.47 -68.17
N SER A 28 10.71 17.51 -68.43
CA SER A 28 11.84 18.25 -67.84
C SER A 28 11.65 19.77 -67.67
N GLY A 29 12.34 20.41 -66.71
CA GLY A 29 12.32 21.88 -66.55
C GLY A 29 13.34 22.51 -65.57
N ASN A 30 14.48 22.96 -66.10
CA ASN A 30 15.63 23.54 -65.39
C ASN A 30 15.41 24.91 -64.68
N ILE A 31 16.17 25.12 -63.59
CA ILE A 31 16.98 26.33 -63.23
C ILE A 31 16.37 27.75 -63.40
N THR A 32 16.25 28.51 -62.30
CA THR A 32 16.97 29.81 -62.11
C THR A 32 16.81 30.41 -60.71
N SER A 33 17.76 31.28 -60.31
CA SER A 33 17.79 32.04 -59.05
C SER A 33 17.41 33.51 -59.25
N THR A 34 17.02 34.23 -58.17
CA THR A 34 17.14 35.70 -57.95
C THR A 34 16.33 36.10 -56.68
N LYS A 35 16.58 37.18 -55.90
CA LYS A 35 17.71 38.14 -55.75
C LYS A 35 17.55 38.96 -54.44
N LYS A 36 18.67 39.33 -53.79
CA LYS A 36 18.85 40.50 -52.86
C LYS A 36 18.09 40.40 -51.50
N ARG A 37 18.45 41.12 -50.41
CA ARG A 37 19.54 42.10 -50.13
C ARG A 37 19.88 42.12 -48.61
N LYS A 38 21.11 42.55 -48.26
CA LYS A 38 21.63 43.28 -47.04
C LYS A 38 20.83 43.22 -45.71
N ILE A 39 21.48 43.19 -44.53
CA ILE A 39 22.38 44.22 -43.95
C ILE A 39 23.58 43.62 -43.15
N ASN A 40 24.61 44.43 -42.86
CA ASN A 40 25.88 44.07 -42.19
C ASN A 40 25.93 44.46 -40.70
N GLY A 41 26.86 43.84 -39.94
CA GLY A 41 27.50 44.35 -38.71
C GLY A 41 27.91 43.20 -37.77
N SER A 42 29.17 42.74 -37.68
CA SER A 42 30.42 43.35 -37.14
C SER A 42 30.29 43.65 -35.63
N GLU A 43 30.99 42.91 -34.74
CA GLU A 43 32.37 43.21 -34.24
C GLU A 43 32.44 44.52 -33.42
N ARG A 44 33.14 44.62 -32.27
CA ARG A 44 34.04 43.68 -31.54
C ARG A 44 34.28 44.16 -30.08
N GLU A 45 35.02 43.36 -29.30
CA GLU A 45 35.79 43.75 -28.09
C GLU A 45 34.94 44.30 -26.90
N ASP A 46 35.30 44.11 -25.62
CA ASP A 46 36.53 44.60 -24.99
C ASP A 46 37.04 43.74 -23.80
N THR A 47 38.21 44.12 -23.28
CA THR A 47 38.86 43.58 -22.04
C THR A 47 38.59 44.51 -20.84
N SER A 48 39.01 44.33 -19.58
CA SER A 48 40.01 43.47 -18.91
C SER A 48 39.72 43.34 -17.39
N ASP A 49 40.62 42.63 -16.68
CA ASP A 49 41.05 42.84 -15.28
C ASP A 49 40.43 42.11 -14.06
N THR A 50 41.18 41.97 -12.94
CA THR A 50 42.30 41.02 -12.59
C THR A 50 42.34 40.88 -11.04
N ILE A 51 43.08 39.89 -10.49
CA ILE A 51 43.50 39.69 -9.06
C ILE A 51 42.35 39.38 -8.05
N SER A 52 42.49 38.61 -6.95
CA SER A 52 43.67 38.02 -6.29
C SER A 52 43.43 36.77 -5.40
N SER A 53 44.44 35.88 -5.39
CA SER A 53 45.01 35.08 -4.26
C SER A 53 44.18 34.26 -3.25
N SER A 54 44.50 32.95 -3.19
CA SER A 54 44.41 32.01 -2.04
C SER A 54 45.65 32.18 -1.09
N PRO A 55 46.10 31.22 -0.20
CA PRO A 55 45.56 29.95 0.30
C PRO A 55 45.60 29.81 1.87
N PRO A 56 46.20 28.78 2.53
CA PRO A 56 45.52 27.59 3.07
C PRO A 56 45.72 27.32 4.59
N LYS A 57 45.20 26.19 5.10
CA LYS A 57 45.84 25.43 6.19
C LYS A 57 45.52 23.92 6.15
N THR A 58 46.36 23.13 6.83
CA THR A 58 46.49 21.66 6.73
C THR A 58 46.06 20.94 8.02
N LEU A 59 45.73 19.64 7.94
CA LEU A 59 46.39 18.54 8.71
C LEU A 59 45.72 17.14 8.56
N ASN A 60 46.57 16.17 8.19
CA ASN A 60 46.72 14.78 8.68
C ASN A 60 45.56 13.75 8.83
N SER A 61 45.76 12.63 8.11
CA SER A 61 46.01 11.25 8.60
C SER A 61 44.88 10.22 8.86
N SER A 62 44.87 9.21 7.96
CA SER A 62 44.93 7.75 8.22
C SER A 62 43.79 6.97 8.93
N SER A 63 43.20 6.02 8.17
CA SER A 63 42.83 4.61 8.51
C SER A 63 42.21 4.29 9.90
N SER A 64 41.15 3.48 10.03
CA SER A 64 41.10 2.07 9.55
C SER A 64 39.71 1.39 9.74
N SER A 65 39.54 0.21 9.14
CA SER A 65 38.64 -0.92 9.52
C SER A 65 37.15 -0.69 9.85
N CYS A 66 36.27 -1.22 8.99
CA CYS A 66 35.05 -1.91 9.43
C CYS A 66 35.44 -3.29 10.03
N SER A 67 34.64 -4.06 10.79
CA SER A 67 33.18 -4.30 10.82
C SER A 67 32.78 -4.91 12.18
N PRO A 68 31.57 -5.49 12.38
CA PRO A 68 30.24 -4.87 12.36
C PRO A 68 29.46 -5.08 13.68
N THR A 69 28.43 -4.27 13.96
CA THR A 69 27.44 -4.55 15.02
C THR A 69 26.01 -4.28 14.56
N SER A 70 25.09 -5.17 14.96
CA SER A 70 23.67 -5.16 14.58
C SER A 70 22.89 -4.05 15.29
N LEU A 71 22.12 -3.26 14.53
CA LEU A 71 21.06 -2.40 15.07
C LEU A 71 19.77 -2.56 14.28
N HIS A 72 18.68 -2.88 14.98
CA HIS A 72 17.31 -2.83 14.45
C HIS A 72 16.94 -1.38 14.11
N ILE A 73 16.49 -1.12 12.88
CA ILE A 73 15.87 0.15 12.51
C ILE A 73 14.36 -0.08 12.36
N GLN A 74 13.59 0.26 13.41
CA GLN A 74 12.16 0.50 13.28
C GLN A 74 11.96 1.87 12.60
N LYS A 75 11.34 1.90 11.42
CA LYS A 75 10.98 3.16 10.74
C LYS A 75 9.83 3.85 11.47
N LYS A 76 10.15 4.76 12.38
CA LYS A 76 9.18 5.67 13.01
C LYS A 76 8.97 6.89 12.10
N LEU A 77 7.90 6.89 11.31
CA LEU A 77 7.49 8.07 10.56
C LEU A 77 7.05 9.18 11.52
N ARG A 78 7.58 10.38 11.33
CA ARG A 78 7.00 11.64 11.81
C ARG A 78 6.27 12.28 10.64
N PHE A 79 5.06 12.76 10.88
CA PHE A 79 4.52 13.94 10.19
C PHE A 79 4.76 15.16 11.09
N GLU A 80 4.68 16.36 10.52
CA GLU A 80 4.68 17.61 11.28
C GLU A 80 3.28 18.23 11.26
N ASP A 81 2.88 18.87 12.38
CA ASP A 81 1.56 19.45 12.58
C ASP A 81 1.60 20.98 12.59
N SER A 82 0.84 21.60 11.69
CA SER A 82 0.38 23.01 11.70
C SER A 82 -0.54 23.21 10.47
N VAL A 83 -1.67 23.93 10.51
CA VAL A 83 -2.24 24.84 11.54
C VAL A 83 -3.77 24.75 11.57
N ASP A 84 -4.38 25.23 12.66
CA ASP A 84 -5.82 25.20 12.93
C ASP A 84 -6.72 26.05 12.01
N PHE A 85 -7.96 25.60 11.75
CA PHE A 85 -9.14 26.45 12.04
C PHE A 85 -10.49 25.70 12.16
N ILE A 86 -11.22 26.02 13.24
CA ILE A 86 -12.67 25.85 13.53
C ILE A 86 -13.39 24.53 13.11
N GLY A 87 -13.83 23.81 14.14
CA GLY A 87 -15.03 22.94 14.12
C GLY A 87 -15.63 22.84 15.53
N LEU A 88 -16.90 23.22 15.71
CA LEU A 88 -17.47 23.41 17.06
C LEU A 88 -18.07 22.13 17.67
N ASP A 89 -17.52 21.75 18.83
CA ASP A 89 -18.14 21.12 19.99
C ASP A 89 -19.18 19.99 19.82
N VAL A 90 -18.70 18.75 20.03
CA VAL A 90 -19.46 17.71 20.75
C VAL A 90 -18.54 17.08 21.80
N LYS A 91 -18.19 17.81 22.87
CA LYS A 91 -17.36 17.27 23.97
C LYS A 91 -17.73 17.67 25.40
N MET A 92 -18.87 18.33 25.59
CA MET A 92 -19.44 18.66 26.90
C MET A 92 -20.32 17.53 27.48
N ALA A 93 -19.72 16.38 27.82
CA ALA A 93 -20.45 15.27 28.47
C ALA A 93 -19.65 14.39 29.46
N GLU A 94 -18.32 14.41 29.44
CA GLU A 94 -17.49 13.40 30.12
C GLU A 94 -16.72 13.93 31.34
N GLU A 95 -16.25 15.18 31.32
CA GLU A 95 -15.40 15.74 32.40
C GLU A 95 -16.13 15.92 33.75
N ALA A 96 -17.47 15.98 33.75
CA ALA A 96 -18.27 15.99 34.97
C ALA A 96 -18.13 14.69 35.81
N ALA A 97 -17.67 13.58 35.23
CA ALA A 97 -17.48 12.31 35.93
C ALA A 97 -16.12 12.20 36.65
N ALA A 98 -15.09 12.90 36.18
CA ALA A 98 -13.72 12.71 36.66
C ALA A 98 -13.47 13.26 38.08
N ALA A 99 -14.08 14.41 38.41
CA ALA A 99 -13.83 15.12 39.66
C ALA A 99 -14.30 14.37 40.93
N ALA A 100 -15.26 13.44 40.80
CA ALA A 100 -15.81 12.67 41.93
C ALA A 100 -15.06 11.34 42.20
N ALA A 101 -14.22 10.87 41.26
CA ALA A 101 -13.63 9.53 41.31
C ALA A 101 -12.31 9.41 42.10
N SER A 102 -11.73 10.54 42.55
CA SER A 102 -10.38 10.57 43.13
C SER A 102 -10.25 10.10 44.60
N CYS A 103 -11.35 9.68 45.24
CA CYS A 103 -11.38 9.41 46.69
C CYS A 103 -11.96 8.03 47.11
N SER A 104 -11.72 6.96 46.34
CA SER A 104 -11.86 5.57 46.85
C SER A 104 -11.16 4.50 46.01
N ASN A 105 -9.84 4.31 46.21
CA ASN A 105 -9.25 2.97 46.15
C ASN A 105 -7.86 2.91 46.79
N ASN A 106 -7.75 2.26 47.96
CA ASN A 106 -6.51 1.62 48.39
C ASN A 106 -6.84 0.51 49.41
N LYS A 107 -6.90 -0.74 48.94
CA LYS A 107 -7.13 -1.92 49.79
C LYS A 107 -5.81 -2.39 50.40
N SER A 108 -5.59 -2.07 51.67
CA SER A 108 -4.49 -2.64 52.47
C SER A 108 -5.01 -3.65 53.50
N LYS A 109 -4.20 -4.68 53.78
CA LYS A 109 -4.56 -5.82 54.62
C LYS A 109 -4.78 -5.42 56.09
N ALA A 110 -5.62 -6.19 56.77
CA ALA A 110 -5.72 -6.16 58.24
C ALA A 110 -4.56 -6.92 58.92
N MET A 111 -4.53 -6.83 60.26
CA MET A 111 -3.77 -7.63 61.23
C MET A 111 -2.44 -7.03 61.74
N PHE A 112 -2.50 -6.33 62.90
CA PHE A 112 -1.91 -6.83 64.16
C PHE A 112 -2.47 -6.06 65.39
N LEU A 113 -1.95 -6.31 66.60
CA LEU A 113 -2.57 -6.04 67.91
C LEU A 113 -1.83 -5.01 68.80
N ALA A 114 -2.51 -4.60 69.87
CA ALA A 114 -2.03 -3.95 71.11
C ALA A 114 -1.73 -2.43 71.06
N GLY A 115 -2.03 -1.71 72.15
CA GLY A 115 -1.83 -0.24 72.18
C GLY A 115 -2.29 0.59 73.40
N GLY A 116 -3.00 0.06 74.40
CA GLY A 116 -3.13 0.67 75.75
C GLY A 116 -3.91 1.99 75.95
N VAL A 117 -4.39 2.20 77.20
CA VAL A 117 -4.66 3.47 77.92
C VAL A 117 -5.36 4.62 77.14
N GLY A 118 -6.57 5.09 77.44
CA GLY A 118 -7.46 4.88 78.59
C GLY A 118 -7.43 6.07 79.57
N HIS A 119 -8.52 6.86 79.62
CA HIS A 119 -8.88 7.71 80.76
C HIS A 119 -10.41 7.94 80.80
N HIS A 120 -10.93 8.34 81.95
CA HIS A 120 -12.35 8.16 82.32
C HIS A 120 -13.29 9.33 81.98
N ALA A 121 -14.58 8.96 81.88
CA ALA A 121 -15.72 9.88 81.83
C ALA A 121 -16.41 10.01 83.20
N ASN A 122 -17.53 10.76 83.23
CA ASN A 122 -18.42 11.09 84.35
C ASN A 122 -17.90 12.23 85.25
N GLY A 123 -18.69 13.25 85.65
CA GLY A 123 -20.12 13.49 85.44
C GLY A 123 -20.98 13.09 86.66
N LEU A 124 -22.24 13.53 86.73
CA LEU A 124 -23.15 13.09 87.79
C LEU A 124 -24.61 12.92 87.32
N THR A 125 -25.18 11.79 87.69
CA THR A 125 -26.59 11.40 87.56
C THR A 125 -27.18 11.15 88.94
N LYS A 126 -28.52 11.05 89.03
CA LYS A 126 -29.36 10.30 90.00
C LYS A 126 -30.82 10.56 89.62
N THR A 127 -31.83 9.70 89.82
CA THR A 127 -32.01 8.36 90.43
C THR A 127 -33.32 7.80 89.82
N ALA A 128 -33.71 6.52 89.85
CA ALA A 128 -33.13 5.21 90.21
C ALA A 128 -34.10 4.11 89.68
N GLY A 129 -33.79 2.81 89.87
CA GLY A 129 -34.82 1.76 89.95
C GLY A 129 -34.80 0.66 88.87
N SER A 130 -34.22 -0.48 89.25
CA SER A 130 -34.49 -1.88 88.83
C SER A 130 -35.39 -2.16 87.60
N ALA A 131 -34.84 -2.88 86.59
CA ALA A 131 -35.31 -4.22 86.20
C ALA A 131 -34.38 -4.93 85.19
N THR A 132 -34.35 -6.26 85.28
CA THR A 132 -33.71 -7.27 84.40
C THR A 132 -33.35 -6.89 82.95
N PHE A 133 -32.07 -7.00 82.61
CA PHE A 133 -31.59 -7.10 81.22
C PHE A 133 -31.89 -8.49 80.62
N SER A 134 -32.24 -8.52 79.33
CA SER A 134 -32.06 -9.68 78.45
C SER A 134 -31.24 -9.27 77.22
N SER A 135 -30.54 -10.21 76.59
CA SER A 135 -29.43 -9.92 75.69
C SER A 135 -29.85 -9.58 74.25
N SER A 136 -29.21 -8.58 73.65
CA SER A 136 -29.24 -8.33 72.20
C SER A 136 -27.87 -7.89 71.70
N LYS A 137 -27.53 -8.27 70.45
CA LYS A 137 -26.16 -8.25 69.92
C LYS A 137 -25.66 -6.82 69.60
N PRO A 138 -24.35 -6.54 69.77
CA PRO A 138 -23.73 -5.37 69.14
C PRO A 138 -23.82 -5.50 67.60
N GLY A 139 -24.08 -4.38 66.92
CA GLY A 139 -24.22 -4.32 65.46
C GLY A 139 -25.63 -4.09 64.92
N ALA A 140 -26.67 -4.20 65.75
CA ALA A 140 -28.02 -3.79 65.35
C ALA A 140 -28.11 -2.24 65.30
N ALA A 141 -28.38 -1.69 64.11
CA ALA A 141 -28.60 -0.26 63.94
C ALA A 141 -29.81 0.20 64.78
N LYS A 142 -29.60 1.17 65.67
CA LYS A 142 -30.67 1.72 66.53
C LYS A 142 -31.74 2.38 65.65
N LYS A 143 -32.92 1.78 65.56
CA LYS A 143 -34.08 2.36 64.86
C LYS A 143 -34.49 3.66 65.53
N LEU A 144 -34.23 4.79 64.86
CA LEU A 144 -34.70 6.09 65.27
C LEU A 144 -36.22 6.19 65.03
N VAL A 145 -36.96 6.64 66.04
CA VAL A 145 -38.41 6.86 65.96
C VAL A 145 -38.69 8.35 66.04
N ILE A 146 -39.23 8.92 64.96
CA ILE A 146 -39.59 10.32 64.88
C ILE A 146 -40.83 10.54 65.76
N LYS A 147 -40.67 11.23 66.89
CA LYS A 147 -41.80 11.63 67.74
C LYS A 147 -42.73 12.57 66.96
N ASN A 148 -44.04 12.43 67.19
CA ASN A 148 -45.12 13.20 66.53
C ASN A 148 -45.27 13.00 65.01
N PHE A 149 -44.67 11.97 64.41
CA PHE A 149 -44.92 11.59 63.02
C PHE A 149 -46.33 10.97 62.87
N ARG A 150 -47.37 11.81 62.73
CA ARG A 150 -48.78 11.39 62.86
C ARG A 150 -49.30 10.54 61.71
N GLU A 151 -48.81 10.74 60.48
CA GLU A 151 -48.95 9.79 59.37
C GLU A 151 -47.89 10.10 58.30
N LYS A 152 -47.64 9.18 57.36
CA LYS A 152 -46.90 9.56 56.14
C LYS A 152 -47.80 10.48 55.30
N PRO A 153 -47.31 11.63 54.80
CA PRO A 153 -48.06 12.39 53.82
C PRO A 153 -48.30 11.51 52.58
N LYS A 154 -49.58 11.21 52.32
CA LYS A 154 -50.02 10.54 51.10
C LYS A 154 -50.08 11.61 50.01
N LEU A 155 -49.63 11.26 48.81
CA LEU A 155 -49.84 12.13 47.64
C LEU A 155 -51.35 12.29 47.38
N PRO A 156 -51.80 13.43 46.83
CA PRO A 156 -53.13 13.53 46.23
C PRO A 156 -53.33 12.42 45.19
N GLU A 157 -54.51 11.80 45.13
CA GLU A 157 -54.75 10.64 44.25
C GLU A 157 -54.48 10.97 42.78
N ASN A 158 -54.89 12.17 42.34
CA ASN A 158 -54.65 12.67 40.98
C ASN A 158 -53.17 12.96 40.66
N TYR A 159 -52.31 13.20 41.66
CA TYR A 159 -50.95 13.73 41.43
C TYR A 159 -50.15 12.86 40.46
N THR A 160 -50.32 11.53 40.53
CA THR A 160 -49.62 10.59 39.64
C THR A 160 -50.08 10.68 38.19
N GLN A 161 -51.34 11.06 37.94
CA GLN A 161 -51.93 11.19 36.62
C GLN A 161 -51.71 12.60 36.05
N GLU A 162 -51.84 13.65 36.86
CA GLU A 162 -51.51 15.04 36.50
C GLU A 162 -50.02 15.19 36.17
N THR A 163 -49.13 14.60 36.98
CA THR A 163 -47.68 14.62 36.71
C THR A 163 -47.31 13.80 35.46
N TRP A 164 -47.98 12.66 35.22
CA TRP A 164 -47.83 11.96 33.94
C TRP A 164 -48.31 12.79 32.76
N GLN A 165 -49.45 13.49 32.87
CA GLN A 165 -49.97 14.36 31.81
C GLN A 165 -49.01 15.51 31.49
N LYS A 166 -48.42 16.16 32.51
CA LYS A 166 -47.36 17.17 32.35
C LYS A 166 -46.15 16.63 31.58
N LEU A 167 -45.72 15.41 31.90
CA LEU A 167 -44.60 14.74 31.20
C LEU A 167 -44.97 14.32 29.77
N LYS A 168 -46.18 13.81 29.56
CA LYS A 168 -46.70 13.43 28.23
C LYS A 168 -46.75 14.64 27.30
N GLU A 169 -47.30 15.76 27.75
CA GLU A 169 -47.33 17.01 26.96
C GLU A 169 -45.93 17.53 26.64
N ALA A 170 -44.94 17.33 27.52
CA ALA A 170 -43.56 17.69 27.23
C ALA A 170 -42.93 16.78 26.15
N VAL A 171 -43.17 15.46 26.22
CA VAL A 171 -42.70 14.50 25.20
C VAL A 171 -43.36 14.76 23.85
N GLU A 172 -44.68 14.97 23.82
CA GLU A 172 -45.41 15.33 22.60
C GLU A 172 -44.99 16.69 22.05
N ALA A 173 -44.65 17.66 22.90
CA ALA A 173 -44.12 18.94 22.44
C ALA A 173 -42.77 18.78 21.73
N ILE A 174 -41.85 18.00 22.31
CA ILE A 174 -40.52 17.67 21.75
C ILE A 174 -40.67 16.96 20.40
N GLN A 175 -41.51 15.92 20.35
CA GLN A 175 -41.71 15.08 19.16
C GLN A 175 -42.31 15.84 17.97
N ASN A 176 -43.14 16.85 18.23
CA ASN A 176 -43.70 17.74 17.21
C ASN A 176 -42.81 18.97 16.95
N SER A 177 -41.59 19.03 17.50
CA SER A 177 -40.65 20.16 17.39
C SER A 177 -41.25 21.51 17.83
N THR A 178 -42.04 21.50 18.90
CA THR A 178 -42.73 22.67 19.48
C THR A 178 -42.16 23.05 20.86
N SER A 179 -42.41 24.28 21.32
CA SER A 179 -41.88 24.77 22.59
C SER A 179 -42.55 24.11 23.80
N ILE A 180 -41.74 23.49 24.66
CA ILE A 180 -42.19 22.89 25.93
C ILE A 180 -42.74 23.99 26.86
N LYS A 181 -43.94 23.79 27.42
CA LYS A 181 -44.62 24.74 28.32
C LYS A 181 -44.00 24.87 29.72
N TYR A 182 -43.06 23.99 30.06
CA TYR A 182 -42.58 23.73 31.42
C TYR A 182 -41.04 23.70 31.45
N ASN A 183 -40.46 24.13 32.56
CA ASN A 183 -39.01 24.11 32.76
C ASN A 183 -38.47 22.66 32.83
N LEU A 184 -37.30 22.40 32.25
CA LEU A 184 -36.67 21.07 32.19
C LEU A 184 -36.38 20.51 33.59
N GLU A 185 -35.92 21.35 34.52
CA GLU A 185 -35.66 20.94 35.92
C GLU A 185 -36.93 20.46 36.63
N GLU A 186 -38.08 21.11 36.39
CA GLU A 186 -39.37 20.68 36.96
C GLU A 186 -39.82 19.33 36.39
N LEU A 187 -39.51 19.06 35.11
CA LEU A 187 -39.85 17.80 34.44
C LEU A 187 -38.92 16.68 34.93
N TYR A 188 -37.64 16.96 35.14
CA TYR A 188 -36.70 16.03 35.76
C TYR A 188 -37.11 15.67 37.21
N GLN A 189 -37.39 16.68 38.05
CA GLN A 189 -37.87 16.45 39.42
C GLN A 189 -39.23 15.75 39.45
N ALA A 190 -40.11 15.98 38.47
CA ALA A 190 -41.35 15.21 38.31
C ALA A 190 -41.08 13.71 38.06
N VAL A 191 -40.10 13.36 37.23
CA VAL A 191 -39.66 11.97 37.01
C VAL A 191 -39.05 11.37 38.27
N GLU A 192 -38.16 12.10 38.97
CA GLU A 192 -37.53 11.65 40.21
C GLU A 192 -38.56 11.35 41.31
N ASN A 193 -39.54 12.23 41.50
CA ASN A 193 -40.62 12.01 42.47
C ASN A 193 -41.47 10.78 42.09
N LEU A 194 -41.93 10.66 40.84
CA LEU A 194 -42.71 9.49 40.40
C LEU A 194 -41.92 8.16 40.54
N CYS A 195 -40.61 8.18 40.28
CA CYS A 195 -39.74 7.03 40.48
C CYS A 195 -39.59 6.67 41.96
N SER A 196 -39.42 7.67 42.83
CA SER A 196 -39.32 7.50 44.29
C SER A 196 -40.59 6.87 44.90
N HIS A 197 -41.76 7.11 44.29
CA HIS A 197 -43.02 6.46 44.64
C HIS A 197 -43.21 5.05 44.02
N LYS A 198 -42.15 4.45 43.46
CA LYS A 198 -42.12 3.12 42.82
C LYS A 198 -42.97 2.97 41.55
N ILE A 199 -43.29 4.07 40.87
CA ILE A 199 -44.13 4.07 39.66
C ILE A 199 -43.28 3.83 38.38
N SER A 200 -41.95 3.77 38.49
CA SER A 200 -40.98 3.65 37.38
C SER A 200 -41.34 2.62 36.30
N ALA A 201 -41.79 1.42 36.70
CA ALA A 201 -42.16 0.34 35.78
C ALA A 201 -43.40 0.66 34.92
N LYS A 202 -44.32 1.48 35.44
CA LYS A 202 -45.46 2.01 34.70
C LYS A 202 -45.00 3.18 33.83
N LEU A 203 -44.19 4.09 34.39
CA LEU A 203 -43.69 5.29 33.70
C LEU A 203 -42.89 4.94 32.43
N TYR A 204 -41.99 3.95 32.50
CA TYR A 204 -41.23 3.48 31.34
C TYR A 204 -42.14 2.92 30.24
N LYS A 205 -43.14 2.11 30.58
CA LYS A 205 -44.11 1.58 29.61
C LYS A 205 -44.96 2.68 28.98
N GLN A 206 -45.36 3.68 29.76
CA GLN A 206 -46.11 4.84 29.25
C GLN A 206 -45.26 5.71 28.33
N LEU A 207 -43.97 5.92 28.65
CA LEU A 207 -43.02 6.62 27.77
C LEU A 207 -42.80 5.86 26.46
N ARG A 208 -42.55 4.54 26.51
CA ARG A 208 -42.39 3.71 25.31
C ARG A 208 -43.61 3.81 24.40
N ALA A 209 -44.82 3.76 24.95
CA ALA A 209 -46.06 3.88 24.17
C ALA A 209 -46.18 5.24 23.44
N VAL A 210 -45.86 6.35 24.10
CA VAL A 210 -45.92 7.69 23.46
C VAL A 210 -44.89 7.80 22.33
N CYS A 211 -43.65 7.34 22.54
CA CYS A 211 -42.64 7.31 21.47
C CYS A 211 -43.03 6.35 20.33
N GLU A 212 -43.60 5.20 20.66
CA GLU A 212 -44.02 4.19 19.70
C GLU A 212 -45.16 4.68 18.80
N ASP A 213 -46.19 5.33 19.37
CA ASP A 213 -47.32 5.83 18.61
C ASP A 213 -46.94 7.05 17.75
N HIS A 214 -45.98 7.87 18.18
CA HIS A 214 -45.40 8.92 17.33
C HIS A 214 -44.65 8.34 16.13
N ILE A 215 -43.76 7.36 16.32
CA ILE A 215 -42.99 6.76 15.21
C ILE A 215 -43.91 6.00 14.24
N LYS A 216 -44.99 5.36 14.72
CA LYS A 216 -46.04 4.79 13.86
C LYS A 216 -46.75 5.84 12.99
N ALA A 217 -46.86 7.09 13.43
CA ALA A 217 -47.40 8.16 12.59
C ALA A 217 -46.40 8.58 11.49
N GLN A 218 -45.11 8.64 11.82
CA GLN A 218 -44.03 9.06 10.91
C GLN A 218 -43.84 8.14 9.70
N ILE A 219 -44.19 6.84 9.77
CA ILE A 219 -44.03 5.89 8.65
C ILE A 219 -44.77 6.33 7.37
N ASN A 220 -45.89 7.05 7.51
CA ASN A 220 -46.82 7.30 6.41
C ASN A 220 -46.20 8.21 5.33
N GLN A 221 -45.33 9.15 5.72
CA GLN A 221 -44.64 10.07 4.79
C GLN A 221 -43.62 9.37 3.86
N PHE A 222 -43.27 8.11 4.15
CA PHE A 222 -42.36 7.29 3.34
C PHE A 222 -43.08 6.27 2.46
N ARG A 223 -44.40 6.08 2.65
CA ARG A 223 -45.22 5.14 1.88
C ARG A 223 -45.83 5.77 0.61
N GLU A 224 -45.63 7.07 0.40
CA GLU A 224 -45.99 7.78 -0.83
C GLU A 224 -44.97 7.47 -1.94
N ASP A 225 -45.38 6.75 -2.98
CA ASP A 225 -44.47 6.24 -4.01
C ASP A 225 -43.79 7.34 -4.87
N ALA A 226 -44.36 8.55 -4.92
CA ALA A 226 -44.04 9.62 -5.88
C ALA A 226 -42.74 10.41 -5.65
N LEU A 227 -41.87 10.00 -4.72
CA LEU A 227 -40.62 10.71 -4.39
C LEU A 227 -39.41 10.20 -5.19
N ASP A 228 -38.64 11.13 -5.76
CA ASP A 228 -37.28 10.89 -6.26
C ASP A 228 -36.39 10.23 -5.18
N SER A 229 -35.43 9.40 -5.60
CA SER A 229 -34.55 8.65 -4.69
C SER A 229 -33.72 9.55 -3.79
N VAL A 230 -33.14 10.65 -4.30
CA VAL A 230 -32.30 11.55 -3.49
C VAL A 230 -33.16 12.37 -2.53
N LEU A 231 -34.34 12.83 -2.97
CA LEU A 231 -35.31 13.49 -2.08
C LEU A 231 -35.84 12.55 -0.99
N PHE A 232 -36.07 11.28 -1.32
CA PHE A 232 -36.47 10.25 -0.36
C PHE A 232 -35.38 10.02 0.70
N LEU A 233 -34.12 9.84 0.28
CA LEU A 233 -32.99 9.72 1.20
C LEU A 233 -32.85 10.93 2.13
N LYS A 234 -33.01 12.16 1.63
CA LYS A 234 -32.97 13.38 2.46
C LYS A 234 -34.12 13.46 3.46
N LYS A 235 -35.32 12.95 3.14
CA LYS A 235 -36.41 12.82 4.12
C LYS A 235 -36.09 11.80 5.22
N ILE A 236 -35.52 10.64 4.86
CA ILE A 236 -35.13 9.60 5.83
C ILE A 236 -34.06 10.15 6.79
N ASP A 237 -33.00 10.78 6.25
CA ASP A 237 -31.93 11.41 7.04
C ASP A 237 -32.47 12.51 7.98
N THR A 238 -33.34 13.40 7.49
CA THR A 238 -33.95 14.45 8.33
C THR A 238 -34.75 13.84 9.48
N CYS A 239 -35.61 12.86 9.19
CA CYS A 239 -36.43 12.17 10.19
C CYS A 239 -35.58 11.40 11.21
N TRP A 240 -34.45 10.82 10.79
CA TRP A 240 -33.49 10.17 11.66
C TRP A 240 -32.80 11.19 12.60
N GLN A 241 -32.23 12.26 12.04
CA GLN A 241 -31.55 13.28 12.82
C GLN A 241 -32.48 13.94 13.86
N ASP A 242 -33.73 14.22 13.48
CA ASP A 242 -34.71 14.80 14.39
C ASP A 242 -35.14 13.80 15.47
N HIS A 243 -35.38 12.53 15.12
CA HIS A 243 -35.61 11.47 16.12
C HIS A 243 -34.45 11.36 17.13
N CYS A 244 -33.19 11.39 16.66
CA CYS A 244 -32.02 11.39 17.54
C CYS A 244 -31.98 12.61 18.47
N ARG A 245 -32.22 13.83 17.95
CA ARG A 245 -32.29 15.07 18.76
C ARG A 245 -33.39 14.99 19.82
N GLN A 246 -34.58 14.54 19.42
CA GLN A 246 -35.74 14.38 20.30
C GLN A 246 -35.48 13.32 21.38
N MET A 247 -34.93 12.16 21.03
CA MET A 247 -34.61 11.09 21.99
C MET A 247 -33.49 11.47 22.95
N ILE A 248 -32.51 12.29 22.55
CA ILE A 248 -31.53 12.89 23.48
C ILE A 248 -32.25 13.78 24.50
N MET A 249 -33.15 14.66 24.06
CA MET A 249 -33.87 15.56 24.96
C MET A 249 -34.83 14.82 25.91
N ILE A 250 -35.53 13.80 25.42
CA ILE A 250 -36.36 12.90 26.22
C ILE A 250 -35.50 12.16 27.25
N ARG A 251 -34.34 11.61 26.87
CA ARG A 251 -33.42 10.96 27.82
C ARG A 251 -32.91 11.94 28.89
N SER A 252 -32.68 13.21 28.57
CA SER A 252 -32.28 14.23 29.55
C SER A 252 -33.38 14.49 30.59
N ILE A 253 -34.65 14.61 30.18
CA ILE A 253 -35.78 14.78 31.11
C ILE A 253 -35.97 13.52 31.97
N PHE A 254 -35.90 12.34 31.36
CA PHE A 254 -36.11 11.06 32.03
C PHE A 254 -34.82 10.42 32.59
N LEU A 255 -33.74 11.21 32.75
CA LEU A 255 -32.41 10.71 33.13
C LEU A 255 -32.41 9.96 34.47
N PHE A 256 -33.25 10.37 35.43
CA PHE A 256 -33.42 9.65 36.68
C PHE A 256 -34.03 8.26 36.48
N LEU A 257 -35.04 8.12 35.60
CA LEU A 257 -35.66 6.83 35.28
C LEU A 257 -34.65 5.88 34.62
N ASP A 258 -33.88 6.39 33.66
CA ASP A 258 -32.86 5.66 32.91
C ASP A 258 -31.75 5.14 33.85
N ARG A 259 -31.17 6.02 34.68
CA ARG A 259 -30.04 5.67 35.56
C ARG A 259 -30.42 4.96 36.86
N THR A 260 -31.68 5.00 37.30
CA THR A 260 -32.12 4.29 38.53
C THR A 260 -32.92 3.03 38.28
N TYR A 261 -33.89 3.05 37.37
CA TYR A 261 -34.77 1.90 37.13
C TYR A 261 -34.26 1.05 35.97
N VAL A 262 -34.00 1.63 34.80
CA VAL A 262 -33.62 0.86 33.62
C VAL A 262 -32.24 0.23 33.82
N LEU A 263 -31.25 0.99 34.29
CA LEU A 263 -29.90 0.50 34.61
C LEU A 263 -29.87 -0.67 35.63
N GLN A 264 -30.90 -0.82 36.47
CA GLN A 264 -31.04 -1.96 37.41
C GLN A 264 -31.75 -3.18 36.80
N ASN A 265 -32.37 -3.04 35.63
CA ASN A 265 -33.17 -4.08 34.98
C ASN A 265 -32.59 -4.41 33.60
N SER A 266 -31.58 -5.29 33.55
CA SER A 266 -30.84 -5.67 32.33
C SER A 266 -31.67 -6.31 31.20
N MET A 267 -32.98 -6.52 31.41
CA MET A 267 -33.95 -6.96 30.40
C MET A 267 -34.71 -5.80 29.74
N LEU A 268 -34.42 -4.54 30.11
CA LEU A 268 -34.99 -3.33 29.53
C LEU A 268 -33.89 -2.55 28.78
N PRO A 269 -34.10 -2.16 27.51
CA PRO A 269 -33.20 -1.25 26.80
C PRO A 269 -33.20 0.15 27.44
N SER A 270 -32.08 0.88 27.34
CA SER A 270 -32.05 2.30 27.77
C SER A 270 -33.07 3.12 27.01
N ILE A 271 -33.40 4.32 27.52
CA ILE A 271 -34.31 5.23 26.80
C ILE A 271 -33.77 5.55 25.39
N TRP A 272 -32.45 5.54 25.20
CA TRP A 272 -31.82 5.66 23.88
C TRP A 272 -32.05 4.42 23.01
N ASP A 273 -31.67 3.23 23.51
CA ASP A 273 -31.74 1.98 22.73
C ASP A 273 -33.20 1.60 22.40
N MET A 274 -34.15 1.94 23.28
CA MET A 274 -35.59 1.86 23.03
C MET A 274 -36.02 2.75 21.84
N GLY A 275 -35.43 3.94 21.71
CA GLY A 275 -35.62 4.82 20.56
C GLY A 275 -35.05 4.22 19.27
N LEU A 276 -33.89 3.57 19.34
CA LEU A 276 -33.28 2.87 18.20
C LEU A 276 -34.15 1.67 17.78
N GLU A 277 -34.60 0.85 18.73
CA GLU A 277 -35.48 -0.30 18.52
C GLU A 277 -36.77 0.10 17.80
N LEU A 278 -37.43 1.17 18.28
CA LEU A 278 -38.67 1.69 17.68
C LEU A 278 -38.45 2.20 16.24
N PHE A 279 -37.37 2.95 15.97
CA PHE A 279 -37.07 3.45 14.63
C PHE A 279 -36.67 2.33 13.67
N ARG A 280 -35.84 1.37 14.12
CA ARG A 280 -35.51 0.15 13.37
C ARG A 280 -36.79 -0.59 12.99
N PHE A 281 -37.65 -0.89 13.95
CA PHE A 281 -38.81 -1.77 13.75
C PHE A 281 -39.93 -1.10 12.93
N TYR A 282 -40.23 0.18 13.17
CA TYR A 282 -41.37 0.85 12.54
C TYR A 282 -41.04 1.68 11.30
N ILE A 283 -39.78 2.12 11.09
CA ILE A 283 -39.39 2.87 9.88
C ILE A 283 -38.58 1.99 8.94
N ILE A 284 -37.38 1.56 9.35
CA ILE A 284 -36.42 0.92 8.42
C ILE A 284 -36.72 -0.57 8.16
N SER A 285 -37.49 -1.25 9.03
CA SER A 285 -37.93 -2.64 8.78
C SER A 285 -39.19 -2.75 7.92
N ASP A 286 -39.78 -1.63 7.46
CA ASP A 286 -40.77 -1.67 6.38
C ASP A 286 -40.04 -1.95 5.05
N LEU A 287 -40.37 -3.06 4.40
CA LEU A 287 -39.65 -3.55 3.22
C LEU A 287 -39.58 -2.53 2.07
N LYS A 288 -40.60 -1.69 1.87
CA LYS A 288 -40.56 -0.61 0.85
C LYS A 288 -39.52 0.45 1.25
N VAL A 289 -39.55 0.87 2.51
CA VAL A 289 -38.64 1.88 3.05
C VAL A 289 -37.20 1.38 3.04
N GLN A 290 -36.99 0.12 3.43
CA GLN A 290 -35.68 -0.54 3.42
C GLN A 290 -35.10 -0.57 2.01
N SER A 291 -35.80 -1.18 1.04
CA SER A 291 -35.30 -1.30 -0.33
C SER A 291 -34.99 0.08 -0.92
N LYS A 292 -35.95 1.02 -0.88
CA LYS A 292 -35.76 2.36 -1.45
C LYS A 292 -34.63 3.16 -0.79
N THR A 293 -34.31 2.88 0.49
CA THR A 293 -33.13 3.45 1.16
C THR A 293 -31.84 2.80 0.66
N ILE A 294 -31.76 1.47 0.63
CA ILE A 294 -30.55 0.74 0.18
C ILE A 294 -30.28 1.00 -1.31
N ASP A 295 -31.29 0.85 -2.17
CA ASP A 295 -31.19 1.09 -3.61
C ASP A 295 -30.81 2.54 -3.92
N GLY A 296 -31.33 3.51 -3.15
CA GLY A 296 -30.95 4.92 -3.25
C GLY A 296 -29.49 5.20 -2.85
N ILE A 297 -29.01 4.57 -1.77
CA ILE A 297 -27.61 4.68 -1.32
C ILE A 297 -26.67 4.07 -2.36
N LEU A 298 -27.00 2.88 -2.88
CA LEU A 298 -26.23 2.20 -3.92
C LEU A 298 -26.16 3.03 -5.21
N LEU A 299 -27.28 3.64 -5.62
CA LEU A 299 -27.33 4.55 -6.77
C LEU A 299 -26.43 5.77 -6.59
N LEU A 300 -26.37 6.38 -5.40
CA LEU A 300 -25.43 7.49 -5.16
C LEU A 300 -23.96 7.05 -5.29
N ILE A 301 -23.61 5.88 -4.75
CA ILE A 301 -22.23 5.35 -4.85
C ILE A 301 -21.88 4.99 -6.31
N GLU A 302 -22.81 4.43 -7.09
CA GLU A 302 -22.62 4.16 -8.52
C GLU A 302 -22.39 5.45 -9.31
N ARG A 303 -23.18 6.50 -9.06
CA ARG A 303 -23.01 7.83 -9.68
C ARG A 303 -21.65 8.46 -9.33
N GLU A 304 -21.19 8.33 -8.09
CA GLU A 304 -19.85 8.77 -7.69
C GLU A 304 -18.74 7.95 -8.39
N ARG A 305 -18.91 6.63 -8.56
CA ARG A 305 -17.97 5.80 -9.34
C ARG A 305 -17.93 6.17 -10.82
N ASN A 306 -19.01 6.76 -11.35
CA ASN A 306 -19.07 7.33 -12.69
C ASN A 306 -18.53 8.78 -12.77
N GLY A 307 -18.11 9.37 -11.64
CA GLY A 307 -17.52 10.70 -11.57
C GLY A 307 -18.51 11.85 -11.34
N GLU A 308 -19.77 11.55 -11.01
CA GLU A 308 -20.73 12.58 -10.61
C GLU A 308 -20.47 13.06 -9.18
N ALA A 309 -20.67 14.35 -8.91
CA ALA A 309 -20.60 14.91 -7.57
C ALA A 309 -21.84 14.51 -6.75
N ILE A 310 -21.63 13.94 -5.56
CA ILE A 310 -22.69 13.49 -4.66
C ILE A 310 -22.59 14.10 -3.26
N ASP A 311 -23.68 14.01 -2.52
CA ASP A 311 -23.77 14.44 -1.12
C ASP A 311 -23.12 13.40 -0.18
N ARG A 312 -21.79 13.51 0.00
CA ARG A 312 -21.00 12.65 0.87
C ARG A 312 -21.41 12.73 2.35
N SER A 313 -22.01 13.84 2.81
CA SER A 313 -22.45 13.96 4.21
C SER A 313 -23.77 13.23 4.44
N LEU A 314 -24.71 13.30 3.48
CA LEU A 314 -25.93 12.48 3.46
C LEU A 314 -25.60 10.98 3.50
N LEU A 315 -24.65 10.51 2.68
CA LEU A 315 -24.22 9.10 2.72
C LEU A 315 -23.64 8.70 4.07
N ARG A 316 -22.74 9.52 4.64
CA ARG A 316 -22.16 9.24 5.98
C ARG A 316 -23.23 9.16 7.06
N SER A 317 -24.22 10.07 7.04
CA SER A 317 -25.32 10.09 8.03
C SER A 317 -26.20 8.83 7.91
N LEU A 318 -26.61 8.47 6.70
CA LEU A 318 -27.45 7.30 6.44
C LEU A 318 -26.72 5.97 6.72
N LEU A 319 -25.42 5.87 6.42
CA LEU A 319 -24.64 4.66 6.71
C LEU A 319 -24.32 4.55 8.20
N SER A 320 -24.12 5.67 8.92
CA SER A 320 -24.11 5.68 10.39
C SER A 320 -25.44 5.15 10.93
N MET A 321 -26.59 5.67 10.46
CA MET A 321 -27.92 5.18 10.85
C MET A 321 -28.06 3.66 10.67
N LEU A 322 -27.63 3.09 9.54
CA LEU A 322 -27.69 1.64 9.33
C LEU A 322 -26.77 0.86 10.28
N SER A 323 -25.65 1.45 10.73
CA SER A 323 -24.75 0.87 11.73
C SER A 323 -25.33 0.99 13.14
N ASP A 324 -25.78 2.19 13.54
CA ASP A 324 -26.44 2.48 14.82
C ASP A 324 -27.68 1.59 15.04
N LEU A 325 -28.49 1.38 13.99
CA LEU A 325 -29.65 0.48 14.01
C LEU A 325 -29.29 -1.01 13.86
N GLN A 326 -28.02 -1.37 13.75
CA GLN A 326 -27.49 -2.75 13.66
C GLN A 326 -28.07 -3.56 12.48
N ILE A 327 -28.08 -2.96 11.28
CA ILE A 327 -28.61 -3.54 10.04
C ILE A 327 -27.68 -3.39 8.82
N TYR A 328 -26.59 -2.61 8.95
CA TYR A 328 -25.60 -2.35 7.90
C TYR A 328 -25.09 -3.64 7.23
N GLN A 329 -24.65 -4.63 8.00
CA GLN A 329 -24.04 -5.85 7.45
C GLN A 329 -25.08 -6.72 6.70
N ASP A 330 -26.23 -6.99 7.33
CA ASP A 330 -27.28 -7.84 6.78
C ASP A 330 -28.00 -7.23 5.56
N SER A 331 -28.22 -5.91 5.58
CA SER A 331 -29.12 -5.23 4.63
C SER A 331 -28.40 -4.41 3.55
N PHE A 332 -27.23 -3.84 3.86
CA PHE A 332 -26.48 -2.99 2.95
C PHE A 332 -25.23 -3.69 2.41
N GLU A 333 -24.35 -4.18 3.29
CA GLU A 333 -22.99 -4.61 2.90
C GLU A 333 -22.99 -5.74 1.87
N LEU A 334 -23.83 -6.77 2.06
CA LEU A 334 -23.95 -7.87 1.11
C LEU A 334 -24.36 -7.37 -0.29
N ARG A 335 -25.42 -6.55 -0.37
CA ARG A 335 -25.91 -5.94 -1.61
C ARG A 335 -24.87 -5.01 -2.23
N PHE A 336 -24.20 -4.19 -1.43
CA PHE A 336 -23.12 -3.32 -1.87
C PHE A 336 -21.96 -4.09 -2.51
N LEU A 337 -21.54 -5.20 -1.90
CA LEU A 337 -20.48 -6.06 -2.45
C LEU A 337 -20.93 -6.77 -3.73
N GLU A 338 -22.19 -7.22 -3.83
CA GLU A 338 -22.77 -7.80 -5.06
C GLU A 338 -22.79 -6.82 -6.24
N GLU A 339 -23.34 -5.62 -6.04
CA GLU A 339 -23.41 -4.58 -7.08
C GLU A 339 -22.01 -4.12 -7.49
N THR A 340 -21.09 -3.97 -6.51
CA THR A 340 -19.68 -3.65 -6.75
C THR A 340 -18.96 -4.75 -7.55
N ASN A 341 -19.26 -6.02 -7.26
CA ASN A 341 -18.70 -7.17 -7.98
C ASN A 341 -19.16 -7.16 -9.45
N ARG A 342 -20.45 -6.91 -9.71
CA ARG A 342 -21.00 -6.78 -11.06
C ARG A 342 -20.37 -5.61 -11.83
N LEU A 343 -20.27 -4.44 -11.19
CA LEU A 343 -19.71 -3.22 -11.78
C LEU A 343 -18.26 -3.44 -12.23
N TYR A 344 -17.39 -3.90 -11.33
CA TYR A 344 -15.97 -4.08 -11.68
C TYR A 344 -15.70 -5.29 -12.59
N ALA A 345 -16.55 -6.32 -12.59
CA ALA A 345 -16.47 -7.39 -13.58
C ALA A 345 -16.70 -6.85 -15.01
N ALA A 346 -17.73 -6.02 -15.19
CA ALA A 346 -18.02 -5.38 -16.48
C ALA A 346 -16.98 -4.32 -16.86
N GLU A 347 -16.55 -3.48 -15.91
CA GLU A 347 -15.54 -2.44 -16.14
C GLU A 347 -14.18 -3.05 -16.52
N GLY A 348 -13.75 -4.12 -15.83
CA GLY A 348 -12.51 -4.84 -16.13
C GLY A 348 -12.52 -5.45 -17.54
N GLN A 349 -13.56 -6.20 -17.88
CA GLN A 349 -13.70 -6.82 -19.22
C GLN A 349 -13.71 -5.78 -20.35
N ARG A 350 -14.43 -4.67 -20.15
CA ARG A 350 -14.55 -3.57 -21.13
C ARG A 350 -13.21 -2.85 -21.33
N LEU A 351 -12.58 -2.40 -20.24
CA LEU A 351 -11.32 -1.64 -20.32
C LEU A 351 -10.14 -2.51 -20.77
N MET A 352 -10.17 -3.83 -20.54
CA MET A 352 -9.18 -4.77 -21.07
C MET A 352 -9.21 -4.87 -22.60
N GLN A 353 -10.36 -4.56 -23.22
CA GLN A 353 -10.47 -4.45 -24.68
C GLN A 353 -10.06 -3.04 -25.12
N GLU A 354 -10.72 -2.01 -24.57
CA GLU A 354 -10.58 -0.60 -25.00
C GLU A 354 -9.18 0.01 -24.83
N ARG A 355 -8.46 -0.29 -23.75
CA ARG A 355 -7.23 0.44 -23.37
C ARG A 355 -5.96 -0.39 -23.47
N GLU A 356 -4.83 0.29 -23.57
CA GLU A 356 -3.51 -0.34 -23.45
C GLU A 356 -3.18 -0.70 -21.99
N MET A 357 -2.22 -1.61 -21.79
CA MET A 357 -1.72 -2.02 -20.47
C MET A 357 -1.35 -0.83 -19.55
N PRO A 358 -0.60 0.20 -19.99
CA PRO A 358 -0.16 1.28 -19.11
C PRO A 358 -1.34 2.05 -18.50
N GLU A 359 -2.31 2.42 -19.34
CA GLU A 359 -3.52 3.13 -18.95
C GLU A 359 -4.44 2.28 -18.08
N TYR A 360 -4.52 0.97 -18.37
CA TYR A 360 -5.29 0.03 -17.57
C TYR A 360 -4.74 -0.07 -16.14
N LEU A 361 -3.42 -0.25 -15.97
CA LEU A 361 -2.80 -0.34 -14.65
C LEU A 361 -2.99 0.95 -13.82
N HIS A 362 -2.84 2.12 -14.45
CA HIS A 362 -3.13 3.40 -13.80
C HIS A 362 -4.60 3.54 -13.41
N HIS A 363 -5.53 3.07 -14.25
CA HIS A 363 -6.96 3.06 -13.94
C HIS A 363 -7.29 2.15 -12.76
N VAL A 364 -6.70 0.94 -12.69
CA VAL A 364 -6.89 0.04 -11.54
C VAL A 364 -6.35 0.67 -10.25
N ASN A 365 -5.16 1.27 -10.28
CA ASN A 365 -4.61 1.93 -9.10
C ASN A 365 -5.53 3.07 -8.62
N LYS A 366 -5.98 3.92 -9.55
CA LYS A 366 -6.96 4.97 -9.27
C LYS A 366 -8.24 4.40 -8.64
N ARG A 367 -8.81 3.30 -9.15
CA ARG A 367 -10.00 2.67 -8.54
C ARG A 367 -9.73 2.16 -7.13
N LEU A 368 -8.56 1.60 -6.84
CA LEU A 368 -8.19 1.16 -5.49
C LEU A 368 -8.04 2.34 -4.51
N GLU A 369 -7.54 3.48 -4.98
CA GLU A 369 -7.44 4.72 -4.21
C GLU A 369 -8.83 5.34 -3.96
N GLU A 370 -9.68 5.44 -4.99
CA GLU A 370 -11.05 5.96 -4.88
C GLU A 370 -11.92 5.10 -3.93
N GLU A 371 -11.79 3.77 -3.94
CA GLU A 371 -12.53 2.91 -3.00
C GLU A 371 -11.97 2.94 -1.58
N ALA A 372 -10.67 3.18 -1.40
CA ALA A 372 -10.09 3.44 -0.08
C ALA A 372 -10.54 4.79 0.51
N ASP A 373 -10.67 5.84 -0.32
CA ASP A 373 -11.24 7.13 0.07
C ASP A 373 -12.71 6.99 0.50
N ARG A 374 -13.53 6.20 -0.21
CA ARG A 374 -14.94 5.93 0.17
C ARG A 374 -15.07 5.26 1.54
N VAL A 375 -14.14 4.37 1.89
CA VAL A 375 -14.09 3.77 3.24
C VAL A 375 -13.80 4.81 4.32
N ILE A 376 -12.85 5.71 4.09
CA ILE A 376 -12.52 6.79 5.05
C ILE A 376 -13.64 7.85 5.08
N THR A 377 -14.37 8.02 3.98
CA THR A 377 -15.37 9.07 3.79
C THR A 377 -16.76 8.70 4.30
N TYR A 378 -17.29 7.48 4.07
CA TYR A 378 -18.67 7.15 4.47
C TYR A 378 -19.01 5.67 4.72
N LEU A 379 -18.21 4.69 4.26
CA LEU A 379 -18.50 3.26 4.55
C LEU A 379 -18.01 2.85 5.95
N ASP A 380 -18.47 1.71 6.45
CA ASP A 380 -17.93 1.13 7.68
C ASP A 380 -16.53 0.51 7.46
N GLN A 381 -15.67 0.63 8.48
CA GLN A 381 -14.30 0.15 8.45
C GLN A 381 -14.20 -1.40 8.32
N SER A 382 -15.23 -2.15 8.71
CA SER A 382 -15.29 -3.60 8.49
C SER A 382 -15.32 -3.97 7.00
N THR A 383 -16.00 -3.16 6.17
CA THR A 383 -16.19 -3.41 4.74
C THR A 383 -14.90 -3.32 3.90
N GLN A 384 -13.90 -2.55 4.35
CA GLN A 384 -12.67 -2.28 3.57
C GLN A 384 -12.03 -3.55 3.01
N LYS A 385 -11.93 -4.61 3.83
CA LYS A 385 -11.24 -5.84 3.46
C LYS A 385 -12.00 -6.63 2.40
N ALA A 386 -13.32 -6.68 2.47
CA ALA A 386 -14.17 -7.38 1.50
C ALA A 386 -14.29 -6.58 0.19
N LEU A 387 -14.39 -5.25 0.31
CA LEU A 387 -14.43 -4.33 -0.82
C LEU A 387 -13.14 -4.39 -1.65
N ILE A 388 -11.98 -4.08 -1.06
CA ILE A 388 -10.71 -4.01 -1.78
C ILE A 388 -10.36 -5.38 -2.39
N ALA A 389 -10.60 -6.49 -1.69
CA ALA A 389 -10.40 -7.83 -2.24
C ALA A 389 -11.33 -8.13 -3.44
N THR A 390 -12.53 -7.54 -3.49
CA THR A 390 -13.45 -7.66 -4.63
C THR A 390 -12.95 -6.86 -5.84
N VAL A 391 -12.44 -5.63 -5.63
CA VAL A 391 -11.84 -4.80 -6.69
C VAL A 391 -10.57 -5.45 -7.25
N GLU A 392 -9.66 -5.87 -6.37
CA GLU A 392 -8.42 -6.58 -6.76
C GLU A 392 -8.71 -7.90 -7.48
N LYS A 393 -9.77 -8.63 -7.08
CA LYS A 393 -10.21 -9.82 -7.82
C LYS A 393 -10.68 -9.46 -9.23
N GLN A 394 -11.63 -8.54 -9.38
CA GLN A 394 -12.28 -8.30 -10.68
C GLN A 394 -11.41 -7.52 -11.67
N LEU A 395 -10.62 -6.55 -11.20
CA LEU A 395 -9.79 -5.72 -12.07
C LEU A 395 -8.39 -6.30 -12.34
N LEU A 396 -7.89 -7.23 -11.52
CA LEU A 396 -6.58 -7.86 -11.71
C LEU A 396 -6.68 -9.39 -11.75
N GLY A 397 -7.30 -10.02 -10.75
CA GLY A 397 -7.36 -11.47 -10.59
C GLY A 397 -7.88 -12.25 -11.79
N GLU A 398 -9.04 -11.86 -12.32
CA GLU A 398 -9.65 -12.51 -13.51
C GLU A 398 -8.89 -12.19 -14.82
N HIS A 399 -7.95 -11.23 -14.81
CA HIS A 399 -7.30 -10.70 -16.02
C HIS A 399 -5.76 -10.84 -16.04
N LEU A 400 -5.13 -11.41 -15.00
CA LEU A 400 -3.66 -11.46 -14.82
C LEU A 400 -2.89 -11.85 -16.09
N THR A 401 -3.29 -12.96 -16.72
CA THR A 401 -2.62 -13.49 -17.92
C THR A 401 -2.86 -12.62 -19.15
N ALA A 402 -4.09 -12.13 -19.33
CA ALA A 402 -4.49 -11.30 -20.47
C ALA A 402 -3.76 -9.93 -20.46
N VAL A 403 -3.64 -9.32 -19.27
CA VAL A 403 -2.83 -8.11 -19.04
C VAL A 403 -1.40 -8.33 -19.55
N LEU A 404 -0.71 -9.34 -19.03
CA LEU A 404 0.70 -9.59 -19.37
C LEU A 404 0.89 -9.91 -20.85
N GLN A 405 0.00 -10.72 -21.44
CA GLN A 405 0.03 -11.05 -22.88
C GLN A 405 -0.22 -9.82 -23.79
N LYS A 406 -1.01 -8.83 -23.35
CA LYS A 406 -1.33 -7.65 -24.16
C LYS A 406 -0.18 -6.64 -24.25
N GLY A 407 0.70 -6.53 -23.25
CA GLY A 407 1.66 -5.42 -23.19
C GLY A 407 2.98 -5.59 -22.43
N LEU A 408 3.24 -6.73 -21.75
CA LEU A 408 4.47 -6.84 -20.94
C LEU A 408 5.73 -6.64 -21.76
N THR A 409 5.81 -7.26 -22.93
CA THR A 409 6.96 -7.15 -23.86
C THR A 409 7.22 -5.69 -24.23
N HIS A 410 6.17 -4.91 -24.53
CA HIS A 410 6.28 -3.49 -24.89
C HIS A 410 6.84 -2.64 -23.75
N LEU A 411 6.31 -2.80 -22.52
CA LEU A 411 6.84 -2.09 -21.34
C LEU A 411 8.32 -2.41 -21.08
N LEU A 412 8.71 -3.67 -21.30
CA LEU A 412 10.08 -4.13 -21.12
C LEU A 412 11.00 -3.62 -22.24
N ASP A 413 10.58 -3.66 -23.50
CA ASP A 413 11.35 -3.15 -24.64
C ASP A 413 11.56 -1.63 -24.53
N GLU A 414 10.50 -0.84 -24.28
CA GLU A 414 10.57 0.61 -24.06
C GLU A 414 11.26 1.02 -22.74
N ASN A 415 11.56 0.07 -21.84
CA ASN A 415 12.16 0.32 -20.53
C ASN A 415 11.31 1.26 -19.64
N ARG A 416 9.98 1.06 -19.62
CA ARG A 416 9.02 1.90 -18.88
C ARG A 416 9.00 1.58 -17.38
N ILE A 417 10.05 2.00 -16.68
CA ILE A 417 10.31 1.73 -15.25
C ILE A 417 9.12 2.06 -14.33
N GLN A 418 8.40 3.16 -14.59
CA GLN A 418 7.26 3.57 -13.76
C GLN A 418 6.09 2.57 -13.85
N ASP A 419 5.68 2.23 -15.08
CA ASP A 419 4.61 1.26 -15.33
C ASP A 419 4.99 -0.16 -14.89
N LEU A 420 6.26 -0.56 -15.05
CA LEU A 420 6.78 -1.85 -14.56
C LEU A 420 6.79 -1.93 -13.02
N SER A 421 7.07 -0.82 -12.33
CA SER A 421 6.98 -0.73 -10.87
C SER A 421 5.53 -0.85 -10.40
N LEU A 422 4.61 -0.14 -11.09
CA LEU A 422 3.17 -0.20 -10.81
C LEU A 422 2.59 -1.61 -11.06
N LEU A 423 2.97 -2.23 -12.18
CA LEU A 423 2.62 -3.61 -12.52
C LEU A 423 3.01 -4.57 -11.39
N TYR A 424 4.25 -4.50 -10.91
CA TYR A 424 4.73 -5.36 -9.83
C TYR A 424 4.01 -5.12 -8.50
N GLN A 425 3.72 -3.86 -8.14
CA GLN A 425 2.95 -3.52 -6.95
C GLN A 425 1.52 -4.06 -7.02
N LEU A 426 0.84 -3.91 -8.16
CA LEU A 426 -0.52 -4.41 -8.36
C LEU A 426 -0.56 -5.96 -8.39
N PHE A 427 0.37 -6.61 -9.09
CA PHE A 427 0.46 -8.08 -9.16
C PHE A 427 0.93 -8.72 -7.84
N SER A 428 1.49 -7.94 -6.91
CA SER A 428 1.84 -8.39 -5.55
C SER A 428 0.65 -8.46 -4.60
N ARG A 429 -0.45 -7.75 -4.88
CA ARG A 429 -1.70 -7.81 -4.10
C ARG A 429 -2.46 -9.11 -4.35
N VAL A 430 -2.48 -9.57 -5.60
CA VAL A 430 -3.28 -10.72 -6.05
C VAL A 430 -2.57 -12.05 -5.78
N ARG A 431 -3.30 -13.01 -5.22
CA ARG A 431 -2.82 -14.39 -5.02
C ARG A 431 -2.42 -15.02 -6.36
N GLY A 432 -1.12 -15.25 -6.54
CA GLY A 432 -0.54 -15.86 -7.74
C GLY A 432 -0.06 -14.85 -8.79
N GLY A 433 -0.39 -13.55 -8.69
CA GLY A 433 0.03 -12.54 -9.68
C GLY A 433 1.55 -12.50 -9.89
N VAL A 434 2.31 -12.43 -8.79
CA VAL A 434 3.79 -12.50 -8.82
C VAL A 434 4.32 -13.77 -9.52
N GLN A 435 3.63 -14.91 -9.43
CA GLN A 435 4.06 -16.17 -10.06
C GLN A 435 3.83 -16.15 -11.58
N VAL A 436 2.69 -15.62 -12.04
CA VAL A 436 2.41 -15.48 -13.48
C VAL A 436 3.35 -14.43 -14.11
N LEU A 437 3.59 -13.31 -13.40
CA LEU A 437 4.58 -12.30 -13.81
C LEU A 437 5.99 -12.89 -13.90
N LEU A 438 6.41 -13.69 -12.93
CA LEU A 438 7.72 -14.37 -12.95
C LEU A 438 7.85 -15.33 -14.15
N GLN A 439 6.78 -16.06 -14.51
CA GLN A 439 6.79 -16.94 -15.67
C GLN A 439 6.95 -16.14 -16.99
N GLN A 440 6.16 -15.07 -17.17
CA GLN A 440 6.25 -14.24 -18.38
C GLN A 440 7.60 -13.49 -18.47
N TRP A 441 8.17 -13.10 -17.33
CA TRP A 441 9.53 -12.54 -17.22
C TRP A 441 10.62 -13.53 -17.68
N ILE A 442 10.52 -14.80 -17.26
CA ILE A 442 11.44 -15.87 -17.70
C ILE A 442 11.37 -16.07 -19.21
N GLU A 443 10.15 -16.16 -19.76
CA GLU A 443 9.96 -16.37 -21.21
C GLU A 443 10.39 -15.14 -22.02
N TYR A 444 10.15 -13.92 -21.56
CA TYR A 444 10.68 -12.71 -22.19
C TYR A 444 12.22 -12.72 -22.23
N ILE A 445 12.90 -13.01 -21.11
CA ILE A 445 14.38 -13.07 -21.10
C ILE A 445 14.89 -14.18 -22.03
N LYS A 446 14.27 -15.38 -21.97
CA LYS A 446 14.63 -16.50 -22.84
C LYS A 446 14.39 -16.17 -24.32
N ALA A 447 13.33 -15.43 -24.66
CA ALA A 447 13.01 -15.02 -26.03
C ALA A 447 13.96 -13.93 -26.54
N PHE A 448 14.01 -12.77 -25.88
CA PHE A 448 14.83 -11.63 -26.28
C PHE A 448 16.31 -12.02 -26.37
N GLY A 449 16.84 -12.68 -25.32
CA GLY A 449 18.23 -13.16 -25.29
C GLY A 449 18.56 -14.17 -26.38
N SER A 450 17.60 -14.99 -26.81
CA SER A 450 17.78 -15.90 -27.96
C SER A 450 18.01 -15.12 -29.26
N THR A 451 17.35 -13.97 -29.46
CA THR A 451 17.55 -13.16 -30.68
C THR A 451 18.95 -12.57 -30.78
N ILE A 452 19.58 -12.26 -29.63
CA ILE A 452 20.95 -11.74 -29.56
C ILE A 452 21.95 -12.83 -29.97
N VAL A 453 21.84 -14.02 -29.38
CA VAL A 453 22.87 -15.06 -29.55
C VAL A 453 22.71 -15.92 -30.80
N ILE A 454 21.50 -16.09 -31.34
CA ILE A 454 21.25 -17.02 -32.46
C ILE A 454 21.66 -16.41 -33.82
N ASN A 455 21.41 -15.12 -34.08
CA ASN A 455 21.67 -14.53 -35.41
C ASN A 455 23.19 -14.37 -35.67
N PRO A 456 23.79 -15.04 -36.68
CA PRO A 456 25.21 -14.90 -37.00
C PRO A 456 25.62 -13.48 -37.45
N GLU A 457 24.69 -12.68 -37.98
CA GLU A 457 24.97 -11.29 -38.40
C GLU A 457 25.31 -10.40 -37.19
N LYS A 458 24.73 -10.72 -36.02
CA LYS A 458 24.99 -10.04 -34.75
C LYS A 458 26.29 -10.47 -34.08
N ASP A 459 27.06 -11.43 -34.61
CA ASP A 459 28.30 -11.93 -33.97
C ASP A 459 29.32 -10.82 -33.58
N LYS A 460 29.28 -9.66 -34.26
CA LYS A 460 30.12 -8.50 -33.95
C LYS A 460 29.66 -7.72 -32.72
N THR A 461 28.36 -7.59 -32.51
CA THR A 461 27.73 -6.77 -31.45
C THR A 461 27.23 -7.61 -30.27
N MET A 462 27.03 -8.92 -30.47
CA MET A 462 26.43 -9.88 -29.52
C MET A 462 26.93 -9.72 -28.08
N VAL A 463 28.25 -9.59 -27.86
CA VAL A 463 28.79 -9.46 -26.49
C VAL A 463 28.41 -8.14 -25.83
N GLN A 464 28.36 -7.04 -26.59
CA GLN A 464 27.89 -5.75 -26.08
C GLN A 464 26.38 -5.79 -25.82
N GLU A 465 25.60 -6.31 -26.77
CA GLU A 465 24.14 -6.50 -26.60
C GLU A 465 23.79 -7.37 -25.37
N LEU A 466 24.60 -8.40 -25.07
CA LEU A 466 24.42 -9.21 -23.85
C LEU A 466 24.74 -8.43 -22.55
N LEU A 467 25.74 -7.56 -22.56
CA LEU A 467 26.09 -6.71 -21.42
C LEU A 467 25.00 -5.64 -21.18
N ASP A 468 24.61 -4.93 -22.23
CA ASP A 468 23.59 -3.89 -22.18
C ASP A 468 22.22 -4.47 -21.78
N PHE A 469 21.87 -5.65 -22.28
CA PHE A 469 20.66 -6.38 -21.87
C PHE A 469 20.73 -6.83 -20.40
N LYS A 470 21.90 -7.29 -19.92
CA LYS A 470 22.07 -7.67 -18.51
C LYS A 470 21.94 -6.47 -17.58
N ASP A 471 22.55 -5.33 -17.92
CA ASP A 471 22.43 -4.08 -17.18
C ASP A 471 20.96 -3.61 -17.11
N LYS A 472 20.24 -3.62 -18.24
CA LYS A 472 18.81 -3.30 -18.32
C LYS A 472 17.96 -4.22 -17.43
N VAL A 473 18.19 -5.52 -17.51
CA VAL A 473 17.46 -6.54 -16.73
C VAL A 473 17.74 -6.40 -15.23
N ASP A 474 18.99 -6.19 -14.82
CA ASP A 474 19.35 -5.95 -13.41
C ASP A 474 18.69 -4.68 -12.88
N HIS A 475 18.71 -3.58 -13.65
CA HIS A 475 18.07 -2.32 -13.25
C HIS A 475 16.55 -2.46 -13.04
N ILE A 476 15.86 -3.22 -13.89
CA ILE A 476 14.43 -3.53 -13.74
C ILE A 476 14.19 -4.35 -12.46
N ILE A 477 15.02 -5.36 -12.14
CA ILE A 477 14.89 -6.13 -10.89
C ILE A 477 15.13 -5.25 -9.66
N ASP A 478 16.15 -4.39 -9.72
CA ASP A 478 16.56 -3.51 -8.63
C ASP A 478 15.49 -2.46 -8.29
N VAL A 479 14.94 -1.79 -9.31
CA VAL A 479 13.99 -0.68 -9.14
C VAL A 479 12.54 -1.15 -9.15
N CYS A 480 12.12 -1.90 -10.18
CA CYS A 480 10.70 -2.25 -10.38
C CYS A 480 10.28 -3.40 -9.48
N PHE A 481 11.12 -4.43 -9.34
CA PHE A 481 10.81 -5.65 -8.59
C PHE A 481 11.42 -5.67 -7.17
N LEU A 482 11.89 -4.51 -6.68
CA LEU A 482 12.38 -4.28 -5.32
C LEU A 482 13.42 -5.32 -4.84
N LYS A 483 14.35 -5.71 -5.72
CA LYS A 483 15.39 -6.73 -5.47
C LYS A 483 14.83 -8.11 -5.04
N ASN A 484 13.67 -8.50 -5.55
CA ASN A 484 13.07 -9.80 -5.24
C ASN A 484 13.94 -10.97 -5.75
N GLU A 485 14.52 -11.73 -4.81
CA GLU A 485 15.37 -12.90 -5.05
C GLU A 485 14.79 -13.93 -6.03
N LYS A 486 13.46 -14.05 -6.14
CA LYS A 486 12.85 -14.95 -7.12
C LYS A 486 13.13 -14.50 -8.57
N PHE A 487 13.05 -13.19 -8.83
CA PHE A 487 13.36 -12.60 -10.14
C PHE A 487 14.87 -12.62 -10.42
N VAL A 488 15.70 -12.39 -9.40
CA VAL A 488 17.16 -12.52 -9.48
C VAL A 488 17.57 -13.94 -9.89
N ASN A 489 17.01 -14.97 -9.27
CA ASN A 489 17.37 -16.36 -9.55
C ASN A 489 16.76 -16.89 -10.85
N ALA A 490 15.51 -16.51 -11.16
CA ALA A 490 14.89 -16.76 -12.46
C ALA A 490 15.66 -16.13 -13.63
N MET A 491 16.21 -14.92 -13.44
CA MET A 491 17.08 -14.27 -14.42
C MET A 491 18.37 -15.05 -14.66
N LYS A 492 19.04 -15.53 -13.60
CA LYS A 492 20.26 -16.36 -13.73
C LYS A 492 19.99 -17.63 -14.56
N GLU A 493 18.94 -18.37 -14.22
CA GLU A 493 18.51 -19.57 -14.96
C GLU A 493 18.17 -19.25 -16.42
N ALA A 494 17.46 -18.14 -16.68
CA ALA A 494 17.10 -17.73 -18.02
C ALA A 494 18.31 -17.34 -18.88
N PHE A 495 19.28 -16.59 -18.32
CA PHE A 495 20.54 -16.25 -19.00
C PHE A 495 21.37 -17.49 -19.31
N GLU A 496 21.55 -18.40 -18.35
CA GLU A 496 22.23 -19.68 -18.55
C GLU A 496 21.52 -20.52 -19.63
N THR A 497 20.18 -20.57 -19.61
CA THR A 497 19.37 -21.29 -20.60
C THR A 497 19.58 -20.73 -22.01
N PHE A 498 19.45 -19.42 -22.22
CA PHE A 498 19.46 -18.87 -23.58
C PHE A 498 20.87 -18.75 -24.16
N ILE A 499 21.89 -18.41 -23.36
CA ILE A 499 23.28 -18.28 -23.85
C ILE A 499 23.77 -19.62 -24.40
N ASN A 500 23.51 -20.73 -23.70
CA ASN A 500 23.97 -22.06 -24.11
C ASN A 500 23.14 -22.70 -25.24
N LYS A 501 22.08 -22.04 -25.76
CA LYS A 501 21.37 -22.52 -26.97
C LYS A 501 22.27 -22.56 -28.21
N ARG A 502 23.30 -21.70 -28.28
CA ARG A 502 24.27 -21.70 -29.37
C ARG A 502 25.60 -22.27 -28.87
N PRO A 503 26.00 -23.49 -29.27
CA PRO A 503 27.22 -24.09 -28.78
C PRO A 503 28.46 -23.29 -29.20
N ASN A 504 29.42 -23.17 -28.29
CA ASN A 504 30.79 -22.69 -28.46
C ASN A 504 30.98 -21.22 -28.90
N LYS A 505 30.06 -20.62 -29.68
CA LYS A 505 30.20 -19.26 -30.19
C LYS A 505 30.19 -18.16 -29.11
N PRO A 506 29.34 -18.22 -28.06
CA PRO A 506 29.40 -17.28 -26.94
C PRO A 506 30.77 -17.25 -26.28
N ALA A 507 31.37 -18.42 -26.05
CA ALA A 507 32.72 -18.55 -25.48
C ALA A 507 33.80 -17.93 -26.39
N GLU A 508 33.78 -18.25 -27.70
CA GLU A 508 34.70 -17.68 -28.69
C GLU A 508 34.62 -16.15 -28.74
N LEU A 509 33.40 -15.60 -28.83
CA LEU A 509 33.19 -14.17 -29.02
C LEU A 509 33.49 -13.38 -27.74
N ILE A 510 33.23 -13.94 -26.55
CA ILE A 510 33.61 -13.32 -25.28
C ILE A 510 35.12 -13.34 -25.07
N ALA A 511 35.83 -14.42 -25.44
CA ALA A 511 37.30 -14.44 -25.45
C ALA A 511 37.89 -13.36 -26.39
N LYS A 512 37.31 -13.20 -27.58
CA LYS A 512 37.69 -12.14 -28.54
C LYS A 512 37.36 -10.73 -28.04
N HIS A 513 36.24 -10.54 -27.35
CA HIS A 513 35.87 -9.24 -26.80
C HIS A 513 36.86 -8.80 -25.71
N VAL A 514 37.21 -9.70 -24.77
CA VAL A 514 38.24 -9.42 -23.75
C VAL A 514 39.59 -9.12 -24.41
N ASP A 515 40.01 -9.90 -25.41
CA ASP A 515 41.23 -9.62 -26.18
C ASP A 515 41.20 -8.24 -26.85
N SER A 516 40.05 -7.81 -27.38
CA SER A 516 39.90 -6.48 -27.98
C SER A 516 40.03 -5.34 -26.95
N LYS A 517 39.54 -5.54 -25.71
CA LYS A 517 39.59 -4.52 -24.64
C LYS A 517 40.96 -4.45 -23.95
N LEU A 518 41.68 -5.57 -23.88
CA LEU A 518 43.04 -5.66 -23.32
C LEU A 518 44.15 -5.25 -24.30
N ARG A 519 43.84 -4.71 -25.50
CA ARG A 519 44.84 -4.27 -26.49
C ARG A 519 45.22 -2.80 -26.34
N ALA A 520 46.50 -2.50 -26.55
CA ALA A 520 47.12 -1.16 -26.43
C ALA A 520 46.54 -0.03 -27.33
N GLY A 521 45.57 -0.34 -28.19
CA GLY A 521 44.81 0.66 -28.95
C GLY A 521 43.63 1.26 -28.17
N ASN A 522 43.19 0.63 -27.08
CA ASN A 522 41.99 0.98 -26.32
C ASN A 522 42.20 2.19 -25.37
N LYS A 523 42.81 3.27 -25.86
CA LYS A 523 43.29 4.43 -25.08
C LYS A 523 42.20 5.35 -24.51
N GLU A 524 40.93 5.06 -24.79
CA GLU A 524 39.78 5.89 -24.40
C GLU A 524 39.16 5.48 -23.05
N ALA A 525 39.55 4.33 -22.51
CA ALA A 525 39.10 3.84 -21.20
C ALA A 525 40.21 3.97 -20.14
N THR A 526 39.85 4.42 -18.94
CA THR A 526 40.72 4.34 -17.76
C THR A 526 40.84 2.91 -17.23
N ASP A 527 41.88 2.61 -16.44
CA ASP A 527 42.05 1.29 -15.82
C ASP A 527 40.85 0.92 -14.91
N GLU A 528 40.19 1.89 -14.27
CA GLU A 528 39.00 1.66 -13.42
C GLU A 528 37.75 1.31 -14.26
N GLU A 529 37.57 1.93 -15.42
CA GLU A 529 36.50 1.59 -16.36
C GLU A 529 36.75 0.23 -17.04
N LEU A 530 38.01 -0.07 -17.36
CA LEU A 530 38.42 -1.37 -17.87
C LEU A 530 38.16 -2.47 -16.84
N GLU A 531 38.55 -2.29 -15.57
CA GLU A 531 38.30 -3.24 -14.48
C GLU A 531 36.79 -3.51 -14.29
N LYS A 532 35.96 -2.45 -14.22
CA LYS A 532 34.48 -2.57 -14.16
C LYS A 532 33.91 -3.33 -15.37
N MET A 533 34.46 -3.10 -16.56
CA MET A 533 34.04 -3.79 -17.78
C MET A 533 34.42 -5.27 -17.75
N LEU A 534 35.61 -5.61 -17.26
CA LEU A 534 36.04 -6.99 -17.05
C LEU A 534 35.12 -7.70 -16.05
N ASP A 535 34.72 -7.06 -14.95
CA ASP A 535 33.77 -7.63 -14.00
C ASP A 535 32.39 -7.92 -14.62
N LYS A 536 31.84 -7.00 -15.44
CA LYS A 536 30.58 -7.28 -16.17
C LYS A 536 30.73 -8.45 -17.14
N ILE A 537 31.85 -8.55 -17.86
CA ILE A 537 32.13 -9.67 -18.76
C ILE A 537 32.26 -10.99 -17.97
N MET A 538 32.87 -10.97 -16.79
CA MET A 538 33.00 -12.14 -15.92
C MET A 538 31.64 -12.62 -15.36
N ILE A 539 30.70 -11.70 -15.10
CA ILE A 539 29.30 -12.05 -14.77
C ILE A 539 28.64 -12.81 -15.94
N ILE A 540 28.82 -12.37 -17.19
CA ILE A 540 28.29 -13.09 -18.36
C ILE A 540 28.99 -14.44 -18.57
N PHE A 541 30.32 -14.48 -18.40
CA PHE A 541 31.14 -15.70 -18.53
C PHE A 541 30.69 -16.82 -17.57
N ARG A 542 30.21 -16.48 -16.37
CA ARG A 542 29.72 -17.45 -15.39
C ARG A 542 28.57 -18.32 -15.94
N PHE A 543 27.75 -17.79 -16.84
CA PHE A 543 26.62 -18.48 -17.47
C PHE A 543 27.00 -19.41 -18.64
N ILE A 544 28.28 -19.52 -19.03
CA ILE A 544 28.72 -20.28 -20.21
C ILE A 544 29.16 -21.70 -19.83
N TYR A 545 28.74 -22.72 -20.58
CA TYR A 545 29.21 -24.10 -20.40
C TYR A 545 30.57 -24.38 -21.06
N GLY A 546 30.80 -23.88 -22.29
CA GLY A 546 32.04 -24.07 -23.07
C GLY A 546 33.25 -23.25 -22.58
N LYS A 547 33.62 -23.39 -21.30
CA LYS A 547 34.74 -22.65 -20.68
C LYS A 547 36.11 -23.09 -21.21
N ASP A 548 36.22 -24.35 -21.65
CA ASP A 548 37.35 -24.92 -22.39
C ASP A 548 37.58 -24.22 -23.75
N VAL A 549 36.49 -23.94 -24.48
CA VAL A 549 36.54 -23.17 -25.73
C VAL A 549 37.03 -21.75 -25.45
N PHE A 550 36.55 -21.11 -24.38
CA PHE A 550 37.08 -19.82 -23.95
C PHE A 550 38.59 -19.91 -23.63
N GLU A 551 39.05 -20.92 -22.87
CA GLU A 551 40.48 -21.14 -22.57
C GLU A 551 41.32 -21.22 -23.86
N ALA A 552 40.89 -22.01 -24.84
CA ALA A 552 41.61 -22.22 -26.09
C ALA A 552 41.75 -20.93 -26.93
N PHE A 553 40.68 -20.13 -27.03
CA PHE A 553 40.74 -18.83 -27.69
C PHE A 553 41.57 -17.82 -26.88
N TYR A 554 41.39 -17.77 -25.56
CA TYR A 554 42.08 -16.83 -24.67
C TYR A 554 43.59 -17.09 -24.60
N LYS A 555 44.05 -18.35 -24.40
CA LYS A 555 45.49 -18.72 -24.40
C LYS A 555 46.17 -18.27 -25.70
N LYS A 556 45.54 -18.59 -26.84
CA LYS A 556 46.06 -18.30 -28.19
C LYS A 556 46.16 -16.80 -28.48
N ASP A 557 45.21 -15.98 -28.03
CA ASP A 557 45.24 -14.54 -28.29
C ASP A 557 46.04 -13.76 -27.21
N LEU A 558 46.07 -14.22 -25.95
CA LEU A 558 47.03 -13.77 -24.92
C LEU A 558 48.48 -13.94 -25.39
N ALA A 559 48.84 -15.10 -25.94
CA ALA A 559 50.18 -15.36 -26.46
C ALA A 559 50.63 -14.30 -27.48
N LYS A 560 49.71 -13.83 -28.34
CA LYS A 560 49.98 -12.74 -29.29
C LYS A 560 50.13 -11.38 -28.61
N ARG A 561 49.33 -11.08 -27.58
CA ARG A 561 49.44 -9.80 -26.85
C ARG A 561 50.79 -9.69 -26.14
N LEU A 562 51.22 -10.77 -25.46
CA LEU A 562 52.51 -10.87 -24.79
C LEU A 562 53.69 -10.80 -25.79
N LEU A 563 53.73 -11.68 -26.79
CA LEU A 563 54.88 -11.78 -27.71
C LEU A 563 55.05 -10.57 -28.64
N VAL A 564 53.96 -9.86 -28.97
CA VAL A 564 53.99 -8.69 -29.87
C VAL A 564 53.94 -7.37 -29.09
N GLY A 565 53.98 -7.40 -27.75
CA GLY A 565 54.00 -6.20 -26.90
C GLY A 565 52.77 -5.31 -27.05
N LYS A 566 51.58 -5.91 -27.19
CA LYS A 566 50.31 -5.22 -27.56
C LYS A 566 49.22 -5.23 -26.48
N SER A 567 49.55 -5.58 -25.24
CA SER A 567 48.65 -5.44 -24.09
C SER A 567 48.48 -3.96 -23.67
N ALA A 568 47.30 -3.59 -23.18
CA ALA A 568 46.99 -2.23 -22.72
C ALA A 568 47.69 -1.89 -21.39
N SER A 569 47.57 -2.78 -20.40
CA SER A 569 48.20 -2.68 -19.08
C SER A 569 48.60 -4.08 -18.60
N VAL A 570 49.75 -4.19 -17.94
CA VAL A 570 50.21 -5.46 -17.35
C VAL A 570 49.33 -5.84 -16.15
N ASP A 571 48.87 -4.85 -15.39
CA ASP A 571 48.07 -5.06 -14.20
C ASP A 571 46.62 -5.45 -14.55
N ALA A 572 46.06 -4.90 -15.65
CA ALA A 572 44.77 -5.35 -16.19
C ALA A 572 44.81 -6.82 -16.66
N GLU A 573 45.91 -7.26 -17.28
CA GLU A 573 46.09 -8.66 -17.67
C GLU A 573 46.22 -9.57 -16.45
N LYS A 574 46.97 -9.16 -15.41
CA LYS A 574 47.08 -9.88 -14.13
C LYS A 574 45.76 -9.91 -13.35
N SER A 575 44.97 -8.84 -13.40
CA SER A 575 43.60 -8.77 -12.85
C SER A 575 42.68 -9.78 -13.53
N MET A 576 42.60 -9.77 -14.87
CA MET A 576 41.80 -10.73 -15.62
C MET A 576 42.17 -12.19 -15.31
N LEU A 577 43.47 -12.47 -15.16
CA LEU A 577 43.97 -13.77 -14.74
C LEU A 577 43.47 -14.16 -13.33
N SER A 578 43.46 -13.22 -12.38
CA SER A 578 42.93 -13.41 -11.04
C SER A 578 41.41 -13.69 -11.04
N LYS A 579 40.63 -12.94 -11.83
CA LYS A 579 39.18 -13.16 -12.00
C LYS A 579 38.88 -14.54 -12.58
N LEU A 580 39.60 -14.97 -13.62
CA LEU A 580 39.48 -16.32 -14.18
C LEU A 580 39.85 -17.42 -13.17
N LYS A 581 40.86 -17.18 -12.33
CA LYS A 581 41.30 -18.09 -11.26
C LYS A 581 40.24 -18.25 -10.16
N HIS A 582 39.50 -17.19 -9.86
CA HIS A 582 38.38 -17.23 -8.92
C HIS A 582 37.20 -18.05 -9.48
N GLU A 583 36.80 -17.81 -10.73
CA GLU A 583 35.62 -18.45 -11.33
C GLU A 583 35.83 -19.89 -11.82
N CYS A 584 37.07 -20.29 -12.15
CA CYS A 584 37.38 -21.60 -12.74
C CYS A 584 38.44 -22.41 -11.95
N GLY A 585 39.01 -21.83 -10.89
CA GLY A 585 40.06 -22.47 -10.09
C GLY A 585 41.45 -22.48 -10.74
N ALA A 586 42.46 -22.77 -9.93
CA ALA A 586 43.87 -22.66 -10.33
C ALA A 586 44.32 -23.63 -11.45
N ALA A 587 43.60 -24.74 -11.66
CA ALA A 587 43.91 -25.69 -12.74
C ALA A 587 43.68 -25.06 -14.13
N PHE A 588 42.61 -24.26 -14.26
CA PHE A 588 42.24 -23.55 -15.49
C PHE A 588 43.27 -22.46 -15.85
N THR A 589 43.72 -21.70 -14.85
CA THR A 589 44.69 -20.61 -15.06
C THR A 589 46.15 -21.06 -15.09
N SER A 590 46.48 -22.28 -14.68
CA SER A 590 47.86 -22.78 -14.55
C SER A 590 48.73 -22.55 -15.79
N LYS A 591 48.21 -22.83 -17.00
CA LYS A 591 48.92 -22.61 -18.27
C LYS A 591 49.12 -21.11 -18.57
N LEU A 592 48.10 -20.30 -18.28
CA LEU A 592 48.11 -18.86 -18.49
C LEU A 592 49.11 -18.18 -17.52
N GLU A 593 49.15 -18.61 -16.26
CA GLU A 593 50.14 -18.19 -15.26
C GLU A 593 51.57 -18.60 -15.66
N GLY A 594 51.74 -19.77 -16.27
CA GLY A 594 53.01 -20.22 -16.86
C GLY A 594 53.53 -19.25 -17.93
N MET A 595 52.66 -18.82 -18.85
CA MET A 595 53.03 -17.86 -19.90
C MET A 595 53.51 -16.50 -19.35
N PHE A 596 53.00 -16.04 -18.21
CA PHE A 596 53.52 -14.83 -17.55
C PHE A 596 54.90 -15.07 -16.93
N LYS A 597 55.14 -16.24 -16.32
CA LYS A 597 56.44 -16.60 -15.76
C LYS A 597 57.51 -16.72 -16.84
N ASP A 598 57.19 -17.29 -18.00
CA ASP A 598 58.08 -17.30 -19.17
C ASP A 598 58.46 -15.87 -19.61
N MET A 599 57.50 -14.94 -19.65
CA MET A 599 57.73 -13.53 -20.00
C MET A 599 58.51 -12.73 -18.95
N GLU A 600 58.46 -13.12 -17.68
CA GLU A 600 59.26 -12.52 -16.61
C GLU A 600 60.69 -13.10 -16.64
N LEU A 601 60.82 -14.43 -16.62
CA LEU A 601 62.11 -15.14 -16.68
C LEU A 601 62.93 -14.80 -17.93
N SER A 602 62.29 -14.70 -19.11
CA SER A 602 63.01 -14.37 -20.35
C SER A 602 63.54 -12.93 -20.36
N LYS A 603 62.94 -12.00 -19.61
CA LYS A 603 63.49 -10.65 -19.43
C LYS A 603 64.73 -10.69 -18.55
N ASP A 604 64.68 -11.42 -17.44
CA ASP A 604 65.83 -11.56 -16.52
C ASP A 604 67.03 -12.21 -17.21
N ILE A 605 66.80 -13.28 -17.98
CA ILE A 605 67.83 -13.92 -18.83
C ILE A 605 68.38 -12.93 -19.87
N MET A 606 67.51 -12.11 -20.49
CA MET A 606 67.95 -11.11 -21.47
C MET A 606 68.75 -9.96 -20.86
N VAL A 607 68.45 -9.54 -19.63
CA VAL A 607 69.25 -8.56 -18.88
C VAL A 607 70.65 -9.14 -18.61
N GLN A 608 70.73 -10.36 -18.09
CA GLN A 608 72.01 -11.04 -17.84
C GLN A 608 72.83 -11.23 -19.13
N PHE A 609 72.18 -11.60 -20.25
CA PHE A 609 72.83 -11.73 -21.55
C PHE A 609 73.34 -10.38 -22.09
N LYS A 610 72.53 -9.31 -22.03
CA LYS A 610 72.96 -7.97 -22.48
C LYS A 610 74.13 -7.45 -21.62
N GLN A 611 74.11 -7.67 -20.30
CA GLN A 611 75.25 -7.36 -19.41
C GLN A 611 76.51 -8.16 -19.79
N HIS A 612 76.39 -9.48 -20.00
CA HIS A 612 77.54 -10.31 -20.37
C HIS A 612 78.15 -9.91 -21.73
N MET A 613 77.33 -9.58 -22.72
CA MET A 613 77.78 -9.09 -24.03
C MET A 613 78.45 -7.71 -23.95
N GLN A 614 77.97 -6.81 -23.08
CA GLN A 614 78.64 -5.53 -22.81
C GLN A 614 80.06 -5.75 -22.26
N CYS A 615 80.25 -6.71 -21.35
CA CYS A 615 81.59 -7.07 -20.86
C CYS A 615 82.52 -7.70 -21.91
N GLN A 616 81.97 -8.30 -22.98
CA GLN A 616 82.75 -8.91 -24.07
C GLN A 616 83.16 -7.91 -25.17
N ASN A 617 82.60 -6.70 -25.17
CA ASN A 617 82.97 -5.59 -26.08
C ASN A 617 82.82 -5.91 -27.59
N ILE A 618 81.90 -6.82 -27.94
CA ILE A 618 81.66 -7.30 -29.32
C ILE A 618 80.72 -6.32 -30.06
N PRO A 619 81.13 -5.70 -31.18
CA PRO A 619 80.28 -4.75 -31.91
C PRO A 619 79.22 -5.47 -32.76
N GLY A 620 78.02 -5.66 -32.20
CA GLY A 620 76.85 -6.19 -32.91
C GLY A 620 75.96 -5.09 -33.49
N ASN A 621 75.80 -5.05 -34.82
CA ASN A 621 74.94 -4.07 -35.52
C ASN A 621 73.41 -4.34 -35.42
N ILE A 622 72.97 -5.23 -34.54
CA ILE A 622 71.56 -5.64 -34.40
C ILE A 622 71.21 -5.67 -32.90
N GLU A 623 70.19 -4.91 -32.48
CA GLU A 623 69.62 -5.12 -31.15
C GLU A 623 68.79 -6.40 -31.13
N LEU A 624 69.34 -7.44 -30.51
CA LEU A 624 68.64 -8.70 -30.29
C LEU A 624 67.84 -8.64 -28.97
N THR A 625 66.57 -9.03 -29.05
CA THR A 625 65.74 -9.36 -27.88
C THR A 625 65.01 -10.68 -28.17
N VAL A 626 65.04 -11.61 -27.23
CA VAL A 626 64.59 -13.00 -27.38
C VAL A 626 63.58 -13.32 -26.28
N ASN A 627 62.48 -13.99 -26.67
CA ASN A 627 61.50 -14.55 -25.75
C ASN A 627 61.63 -16.08 -25.73
N ILE A 628 62.10 -16.61 -24.61
CA ILE A 628 62.18 -18.05 -24.32
C ILE A 628 60.83 -18.49 -23.74
N LEU A 629 60.29 -19.61 -24.21
CA LEU A 629 58.95 -20.11 -23.86
C LEU A 629 58.99 -21.58 -23.43
N THR A 630 58.15 -21.94 -22.48
CA THR A 630 57.83 -23.34 -22.16
C THR A 630 56.89 -23.92 -23.23
N MET A 631 57.08 -25.17 -23.62
CA MET A 631 56.41 -25.81 -24.77
C MET A 631 54.95 -26.28 -24.51
N GLY A 632 54.37 -26.00 -23.34
CA GLY A 632 53.08 -26.54 -22.85
C GLY A 632 51.87 -25.63 -23.00
#